data_AF-A0A538S0V5-F1
#
_entry.id   AF-A0A538S0V5-F1
#
_cell.length_a   1.000
_cell.length_b   1.000
_cell.length_c   1.000
_cell.angle_alpha   90.00
_cell.angle_beta   90.00
_cell.angle_gamma   90.00
#
_symmetry.space_group_name_H-M   'P 1'
#
loop_
_entity.id
_entity.type
_entity.pdbx_description
1 polymer ?
#
loop_
_entity_poly.entity_id
_entity_poly.type
_entity_poly.pdbx_seq_one_letter_code
_entity_poly.pdbx_strand_id
1 'polypeptide(L)'
;MATGKAILGALRQELNLSDYRKKHWEGGFEEYLDIVRANPEVTRTAYQRLYDMIISHGTEEVYENKEKVTRYKFFTEFAAKHGDAIYGLDRPLMHLANQFKAAAKGYGTEKRVLLLHGPVGSSKSTIARLLKKGLEEYSRTDEGMLFSFAWKGDNNTWQKCPMHEDPLRLAPLELRPALLERLNEGRKPTEYDVLIQGDLCPFCRQMYTERVAKFDGDWNRMLEDVKVYRLILSEQDRIGIGTFQPKDEKNQDSTELTGDINYRKIAEYGTDSDPRAFNFDGELNIANRGLVEFIEVLKLDVAFLYDLLGASQEHKIKPKKFAQTDIDEVILGHTNEPEYRRLQNNEFMEALRDRTVKIDIPYVTRLKDEIRIYEKDFNADRVRGKHIAPHTIEIAAMWAVLTRLVQPKHANLTLLQKLKLYNGKTLPGFTEDNVVELKREALNEGMHGISPRYIQDKISNALVAHPQENCVNPFMVLQELDAGLRHHSLITSPEQLQHFRELLSVVKEEYEDLVKNEVQRAIAADEDALTRLCSNYIDNVKAYTQREKVRNRYTGNYEEPDERLMRSVEEKIDIPEGRKDDFRREIMNYIGALAIDGKRFDYKTNERLQKALEMKLFEDQKDTIKLTSLVSSVVDKATQEKIDVVKSRLIRNYGYCDVCSTDVLSFVASIFARGHAKK
;
A
#
# COMPACT_ATOMS: atom_id res chain seq x y z
N MET A 1 -39.55 -15.22 -0.27
CA MET A 1 -38.90 -13.89 -0.26
C MET A 1 -39.39 -13.14 0.96
N ALA A 2 -38.50 -12.58 1.78
CA ALA A 2 -38.92 -11.74 2.89
C ALA A 2 -39.62 -10.48 2.33
N THR A 3 -40.83 -10.18 2.81
CA THR A 3 -41.52 -8.93 2.44
C THR A 3 -40.69 -7.72 2.88
N GLY A 4 -40.75 -6.60 2.16
CA GLY A 4 -40.02 -5.37 2.55
C GLY A 4 -40.28 -4.94 3.99
N LYS A 5 -41.48 -5.22 4.52
CA LYS A 5 -41.85 -4.97 5.92
C LYS A 5 -41.06 -5.83 6.92
N ALA A 6 -40.77 -7.08 6.59
CA ALA A 6 -39.95 -7.96 7.43
C ALA A 6 -38.48 -7.52 7.44
N ILE A 7 -37.97 -7.06 6.29
CA ILE A 7 -36.62 -6.51 6.15
C ILE A 7 -36.47 -5.23 6.99
N LEU A 8 -37.41 -4.28 6.84
CA LEU A 8 -37.41 -3.05 7.65
C LEU A 8 -37.58 -3.32 9.15
N GLY A 9 -38.38 -4.33 9.51
CA GLY A 9 -38.54 -4.77 10.89
C GLY A 9 -37.23 -5.25 11.51
N ALA A 10 -36.43 -6.03 10.78
CA ALA A 10 -35.12 -6.50 11.23
C ALA A 10 -34.12 -5.34 11.34
N LEU A 11 -34.01 -4.48 10.32
CA LEU A 11 -33.09 -3.34 10.32
C LEU A 11 -33.40 -2.32 11.44
N ARG A 12 -34.68 -2.18 11.81
CA ARG A 12 -35.07 -1.26 12.90
C ARG A 12 -34.53 -1.70 14.26
N GLN A 13 -34.31 -3.01 14.46
CA GLN A 13 -33.70 -3.53 15.68
C GLN A 13 -32.18 -3.28 15.74
N GLU A 14 -31.55 -3.02 14.59
CA GLU A 14 -30.12 -2.68 14.49
C GLU A 14 -29.84 -1.17 14.66
N LEU A 15 -30.87 -0.31 14.62
CA LEU A 15 -30.74 1.13 14.81
C LEU A 15 -30.46 1.48 16.27
N ASN A 16 -29.23 1.88 16.57
CA ASN A 16 -28.84 2.38 17.90
C ASN A 16 -29.23 3.86 18.08
N LEU A 17 -30.41 4.10 18.66
CA LEU A 17 -30.91 5.46 18.94
C LEU A 17 -30.02 6.25 19.92
N SER A 18 -29.26 5.59 20.78
CA SER A 18 -28.34 6.28 21.70
C SER A 18 -27.14 6.87 20.97
N ASP A 19 -26.60 6.14 19.98
CA ASP A 19 -25.52 6.60 19.11
C ASP A 19 -25.97 7.76 18.22
N TYR A 20 -27.20 7.70 17.69
CA TYR A 20 -27.80 8.82 16.98
C TYR A 20 -27.86 10.09 17.84
N ARG A 21 -28.37 9.99 19.07
CA ARG A 21 -28.45 11.15 19.99
C ARG A 21 -27.08 11.74 20.31
N LYS A 22 -26.04 10.90 20.49
CA LYS A 22 -24.66 11.37 20.69
C LYS A 22 -24.15 12.15 19.46
N LYS A 23 -24.36 11.62 18.26
CA LYS A 23 -23.91 12.24 17.00
C LYS A 23 -24.66 13.53 16.65
N HIS A 24 -25.86 13.69 17.19
CA HIS A 24 -26.72 14.88 17.01
C HIS A 24 -26.87 15.68 18.31
N TRP A 25 -25.89 15.61 19.22
CA TRP A 25 -25.92 16.39 20.45
C TRP A 25 -25.94 17.89 20.15
N GLU A 26 -26.79 18.61 20.88
CA GLU A 26 -26.86 20.06 20.92
C GLU A 26 -27.04 20.49 22.38
N GLY A 27 -26.40 21.59 22.77
CA GLY A 27 -26.46 22.10 24.14
C GLY A 27 -25.94 23.54 24.26
N GLY A 28 -25.91 24.06 25.49
CA GLY A 28 -25.35 25.37 25.79
C GLY A 28 -23.82 25.42 25.79
N PHE A 29 -23.26 26.63 25.90
CA PHE A 29 -21.81 26.81 26.04
C PHE A 29 -21.28 26.23 27.36
N GLU A 30 -22.05 26.32 28.44
CA GLU A 30 -21.68 25.73 29.74
C GLU A 30 -21.56 24.20 29.66
N GLU A 31 -22.55 23.52 29.08
CA GLU A 31 -22.51 22.07 28.87
C GLU A 31 -21.31 21.66 27.99
N TYR A 32 -20.95 22.49 27.01
CA TYR A 32 -19.74 22.27 26.22
C TYR A 32 -18.46 22.40 27.06
N LEU A 33 -18.37 23.37 27.98
CA LEU A 33 -17.20 23.48 28.88
C LEU A 33 -17.08 22.26 29.80
N ASP A 34 -18.20 21.70 30.26
CA ASP A 34 -18.19 20.42 31.00
C ASP A 34 -17.64 19.28 30.16
N ILE A 35 -18.01 19.21 28.87
CA ILE A 35 -17.45 18.23 27.93
C ILE A 35 -15.95 18.45 27.75
N VAL A 36 -15.48 19.69 27.56
CA VAL A 36 -14.04 20.00 27.40
C VAL A 36 -13.26 19.63 28.67
N ARG A 37 -13.84 19.87 29.85
CA ARG A 37 -13.22 19.49 31.12
C ARG A 37 -13.12 17.99 31.30
N ALA A 38 -14.14 17.24 30.86
CA ALA A 38 -14.16 15.78 30.97
C ALA A 38 -13.31 15.08 29.89
N ASN A 39 -13.34 15.59 28.66
CA ASN A 39 -12.71 15.02 27.47
C ASN A 39 -12.08 16.15 26.64
N PRO A 40 -10.91 16.64 27.01
CA PRO A 40 -10.31 17.78 26.32
C PRO A 40 -9.82 17.53 24.90
N GLU A 41 -9.71 16.27 24.52
CA GLU A 41 -9.45 15.80 23.17
C GLU A 41 -10.43 16.38 22.13
N VAL A 42 -11.59 16.88 22.57
CA VAL A 42 -12.58 17.53 21.70
C VAL A 42 -12.10 18.88 21.13
N THR A 43 -11.06 19.47 21.74
CA THR A 43 -10.47 20.76 21.34
C THR A 43 -9.22 20.59 20.45
N ARG A 44 -8.90 19.37 20.02
CA ARG A 44 -7.72 19.10 19.18
C ARG A 44 -7.69 20.01 17.95
N THR A 45 -6.49 20.42 17.56
CA THR A 45 -6.28 21.02 16.23
C THR A 45 -6.47 19.97 15.13
N ALA A 46 -6.59 20.40 13.89
CA ALA A 46 -6.68 19.50 12.73
C ALA A 46 -5.49 18.54 12.65
N TYR A 47 -4.26 19.01 12.90
CA TYR A 47 -3.06 18.17 12.91
C TYR A 47 -3.06 17.13 14.05
N GLN A 48 -3.46 17.54 15.26
CA GLN A 48 -3.58 16.62 16.40
C GLN A 48 -4.62 15.54 16.13
N ARG A 49 -5.79 15.93 15.61
CA ARG A 49 -6.87 15.01 15.25
C ARG A 49 -6.44 14.02 14.17
N LEU A 50 -5.76 14.48 13.12
CA LEU A 50 -5.32 13.62 12.03
C LEU A 50 -4.23 12.63 12.49
N TYR A 51 -3.30 13.08 13.34
CA TYR A 51 -2.30 12.18 13.92
C TYR A 51 -2.93 11.13 14.84
N ASP A 52 -3.78 11.55 15.78
CA ASP A 52 -4.43 10.64 16.73
C ASP A 52 -5.38 9.66 16.03
N MET A 53 -6.06 10.10 14.97
CA MET A 53 -6.82 9.21 14.09
C MET A 53 -5.93 8.08 13.56
N ILE A 54 -4.77 8.37 12.98
CA ILE A 54 -3.86 7.35 12.44
C ILE A 54 -3.41 6.39 13.56
N ILE A 55 -3.09 6.93 14.74
CA ILE A 55 -2.61 6.15 15.89
C ILE A 55 -3.72 5.29 16.52
N SER A 56 -4.98 5.74 16.48
CA SER A 56 -6.13 5.01 17.05
C SER A 56 -6.33 3.62 16.44
N HIS A 57 -5.90 3.42 15.19
CA HIS A 57 -5.91 2.11 14.52
C HIS A 57 -4.76 1.17 14.97
N GLY A 58 -3.78 1.71 15.70
CA GLY A 58 -2.61 0.98 16.19
C GLY A 58 -1.45 0.92 15.19
N THR A 59 -0.29 0.52 15.72
CA THR A 59 0.95 0.34 14.97
C THR A 59 1.55 -1.02 15.25
N GLU A 60 2.30 -1.56 14.29
CA GLU A 60 3.11 -2.76 14.46
C GLU A 60 4.57 -2.46 14.14
N GLU A 61 5.48 -3.12 14.87
CA GLU A 61 6.92 -3.02 14.60
C GLU A 61 7.31 -4.13 13.64
N VAL A 62 7.86 -3.75 12.49
CA VAL A 62 8.29 -4.68 11.45
C VAL A 62 9.78 -4.49 11.21
N TYR A 63 10.51 -5.59 11.10
CA TYR A 63 11.92 -5.56 10.76
C TYR A 63 12.09 -5.77 9.25
N GLU A 64 12.78 -4.85 8.60
CA GLU A 64 13.18 -4.95 7.21
C GLU A 64 14.70 -4.85 7.12
N ASN A 65 15.39 -5.94 6.78
CA ASN A 65 16.85 -6.00 6.68
C ASN A 65 17.54 -5.44 7.94
N LYS A 66 17.14 -5.92 9.13
CA LYS A 66 17.55 -5.45 10.48
C LYS A 66 17.15 -4.03 10.87
N GLU A 67 16.58 -3.23 9.96
CA GLU A 67 16.09 -1.91 10.30
C GLU A 67 14.64 -2.00 10.82
N LYS A 68 14.40 -1.35 11.96
CA LYS A 68 13.08 -1.26 12.57
C LYS A 68 12.24 -0.24 11.80
N VAL A 69 11.08 -0.66 11.32
CA VAL A 69 10.11 0.17 10.61
C VAL A 69 8.77 0.07 11.32
N THR A 70 8.17 1.22 11.65
CA THR A 70 6.82 1.27 12.21
C THR A 70 5.80 1.20 11.08
N ARG A 71 4.99 0.14 11.07
CA ARG A 71 3.85 0.04 10.16
C ARG A 71 2.58 0.51 10.87
N TYR A 72 1.83 1.39 10.21
CA TYR A 72 0.59 1.96 10.73
C TYR A 72 -0.59 1.18 10.17
N LYS A 73 -1.39 0.58 11.06
CA LYS A 73 -2.54 -0.25 10.67
C LYS A 73 -3.62 0.52 9.91
N PHE A 74 -3.63 1.85 10.08
CA PHE A 74 -4.44 2.75 9.27
C PHE A 74 -4.23 2.55 7.75
N PHE A 75 -2.99 2.41 7.30
CA PHE A 75 -2.69 2.25 5.86
C PHE A 75 -2.74 0.79 5.37
N THR A 76 -2.96 -0.17 6.28
CA THR A 76 -3.08 -1.60 5.94
C THR A 76 -4.46 -2.16 6.26
N GLU A 77 -4.80 -2.37 7.53
CA GLU A 77 -6.05 -3.00 7.96
C GLU A 77 -7.27 -2.11 7.69
N PHE A 78 -7.23 -0.84 8.10
CA PHE A 78 -8.30 0.11 7.82
C PHE A 78 -8.43 0.35 6.31
N ALA A 79 -7.30 0.56 5.64
CA ALA A 79 -7.28 0.69 4.19
C ALA A 79 -7.85 -0.55 3.48
N ALA A 80 -7.55 -1.77 3.94
CA ALA A 80 -8.10 -3.01 3.39
C ALA A 80 -9.63 -3.10 3.51
N LYS A 81 -10.21 -2.64 4.63
CA LYS A 81 -11.67 -2.55 4.82
C LYS A 81 -12.33 -1.67 3.75
N HIS A 82 -11.63 -0.65 3.27
CA HIS A 82 -12.09 0.21 2.18
C HIS A 82 -11.66 -0.26 0.79
N GLY A 83 -11.00 -1.42 0.70
CA GLY A 83 -10.47 -1.95 -0.54
C GLY A 83 -9.30 -1.12 -1.06
N ASP A 84 -8.41 -0.63 -0.20
CA ASP A 84 -7.36 0.34 -0.54
C ASP A 84 -6.03 0.11 0.20
N ALA A 85 -5.82 -1.11 0.69
CA ALA A 85 -4.59 -1.50 1.37
C ALA A 85 -3.35 -1.06 0.61
N ILE A 86 -2.43 -0.40 1.32
CA ILE A 86 -1.16 0.06 0.78
C ILE A 86 -0.07 -0.94 1.17
N TYR A 87 0.72 -1.38 0.19
CA TYR A 87 1.80 -2.35 0.38
C TYR A 87 3.15 -1.70 0.05
N GLY A 88 4.22 -2.13 0.72
CA GLY A 88 5.60 -1.75 0.40
C GLY A 88 6.00 -0.28 0.60
N LEU A 89 5.12 0.57 1.17
CA LEU A 89 5.36 1.99 1.39
C LEU A 89 5.52 2.37 2.87
N ASP A 90 5.90 1.41 3.72
CA ASP A 90 6.00 1.59 5.17
C ASP A 90 6.89 2.80 5.56
N ARG A 91 8.04 2.98 4.89
CA ARG A 91 8.98 4.08 5.17
C ARG A 91 8.45 5.46 4.76
N PRO A 92 7.95 5.68 3.52
CA PRO A 92 7.26 6.91 3.17
C PRO A 92 6.10 7.26 4.10
N LEU A 93 5.28 6.26 4.46
CA LEU A 93 4.14 6.46 5.36
C LEU A 93 4.59 6.79 6.78
N MET A 94 5.69 6.19 7.26
CA MET A 94 6.30 6.55 8.53
C MET A 94 6.84 7.99 8.52
N HIS A 95 7.43 8.43 7.40
CA HIS A 95 7.84 9.84 7.25
C HIS A 95 6.63 10.78 7.31
N LEU A 96 5.54 10.47 6.59
CA LEU A 96 4.29 11.23 6.64
C LEU A 96 3.70 11.30 8.06
N ALA A 97 3.59 10.16 8.75
CA ALA A 97 3.08 10.11 10.12
C ALA A 97 3.96 10.91 11.10
N ASN A 98 5.29 10.90 10.90
CA ASN A 98 6.20 11.72 11.69
C ASN A 98 6.00 13.22 11.44
N GLN A 99 5.65 13.64 10.22
CA GLN A 99 5.29 15.03 9.94
C GLN A 99 4.02 15.44 10.69
N PHE A 100 2.98 14.60 10.67
CA PHE A 100 1.78 14.85 11.47
C PHE A 100 2.08 14.90 12.97
N LYS A 101 2.95 14.01 13.48
CA LYS A 101 3.38 14.02 14.88
C LYS A 101 4.09 15.32 15.27
N ALA A 102 4.99 15.80 14.41
CA ALA A 102 5.73 17.05 14.64
C ALA A 102 4.78 18.25 14.63
N ALA A 103 3.85 18.31 13.68
CA ALA A 103 2.84 19.36 13.58
C ALA A 103 1.85 19.33 14.76
N ALA A 104 1.42 18.14 15.19
CA ALA A 104 0.55 17.99 16.36
C ALA A 104 1.19 18.51 17.67
N LYS A 105 2.52 18.55 17.72
CA LYS A 105 3.32 19.11 18.84
C LYS A 105 3.75 20.56 18.65
N GLY A 106 3.42 21.19 17.53
CA GLY A 106 3.80 22.58 17.23
C GLY A 106 5.29 22.78 16.96
N TYR A 107 5.97 21.81 16.35
CA TYR A 107 7.40 21.89 16.03
C TYR A 107 7.71 22.54 14.67
N GLY A 108 6.77 23.30 14.10
CA GLY A 108 6.95 24.09 12.87
C GLY A 108 6.58 23.36 11.58
N THR A 109 6.19 22.08 11.63
CA THR A 109 5.69 21.35 10.45
C THR A 109 4.25 21.79 10.12
N GLU A 110 3.48 22.22 11.11
CA GLU A 110 2.13 22.78 10.95
C GLU A 110 2.12 24.02 10.05
N LYS A 111 3.25 24.73 9.95
CA LYS A 111 3.39 25.95 9.14
C LYS A 111 3.76 25.70 7.67
N ARG A 112 3.61 24.45 7.20
CA ARG A 112 4.09 24.00 5.88
C ARG A 112 3.06 23.13 5.19
N VAL A 113 3.01 23.26 3.87
CA VAL A 113 2.19 22.40 3.01
C VAL A 113 2.83 21.02 2.89
N LEU A 114 2.08 19.95 3.16
CA LEU A 114 2.55 18.59 2.95
C LEU A 114 2.41 18.24 1.47
N LEU A 115 3.53 17.96 0.79
CA LEU A 115 3.55 17.69 -0.65
C LEU A 115 3.91 16.22 -0.92
N LEU A 116 2.91 15.41 -1.28
CA LEU A 116 3.14 14.04 -1.76
C LEU A 116 3.66 14.09 -3.20
N HIS A 117 4.87 13.61 -3.42
CA HIS A 117 5.55 13.66 -4.69
C HIS A 117 5.91 12.26 -5.19
N GLY A 118 5.71 11.97 -6.47
CA GLY A 118 6.10 10.68 -7.05
C GLY A 118 5.38 10.35 -8.34
N PRO A 119 5.66 9.19 -8.96
CA PRO A 119 5.13 8.84 -10.27
C PRO A 119 3.63 8.49 -10.25
N VAL A 120 2.97 8.49 -11.40
CA VAL A 120 1.52 8.24 -11.51
C VAL A 120 1.19 6.82 -11.05
N GLY A 121 0.21 6.65 -10.16
CA GLY A 121 -0.13 5.32 -9.63
C GLY A 121 0.74 4.85 -8.46
N SER A 122 1.53 5.73 -7.84
CA SER A 122 2.28 5.44 -6.61
C SER A 122 1.46 5.53 -5.30
N SER A 123 0.14 5.50 -5.36
CA SER A 123 -0.76 5.61 -4.17
C SER A 123 -0.91 6.97 -3.50
N LYS A 124 -0.39 8.08 -4.06
CA LYS A 124 -0.57 9.44 -3.50
C LYS A 124 -2.04 9.82 -3.23
N SER A 125 -2.90 9.75 -4.24
CA SER A 125 -4.33 10.05 -4.09
C SER A 125 -5.06 8.99 -3.25
N THR A 126 -4.55 7.75 -3.19
CA THR A 126 -5.04 6.73 -2.26
C THR A 126 -4.78 7.14 -0.81
N ILE A 127 -3.58 7.64 -0.50
CA ILE A 127 -3.22 8.16 0.83
C ILE A 127 -4.15 9.32 1.21
N ALA A 128 -4.30 10.32 0.34
CA ALA A 128 -5.15 11.48 0.59
C ALA A 128 -6.61 11.05 0.85
N ARG A 129 -7.16 10.18 0.01
CA ARG A 129 -8.52 9.65 0.19
C ARG A 129 -8.68 8.81 1.46
N LEU A 130 -7.67 8.03 1.86
CA LEU A 130 -7.70 7.31 3.13
C LEU A 130 -7.73 8.27 4.31
N LEU A 131 -6.93 9.35 4.29
CA LEU A 131 -6.95 10.38 5.32
C LEU A 131 -8.32 11.05 5.43
N LYS A 132 -8.96 11.40 4.30
CA LYS A 132 -10.32 11.95 4.28
C LYS A 132 -11.34 10.99 4.88
N LYS A 133 -11.40 9.75 4.38
CA LYS A 133 -12.29 8.70 4.93
C LYS A 133 -12.05 8.41 6.40
N GLY A 134 -10.78 8.38 6.80
CA GLY A 134 -10.36 8.22 8.18
C GLY A 134 -10.92 9.33 9.06
N LEU A 135 -10.80 10.60 8.64
CA LEU A 135 -11.33 11.74 9.39
C LEU A 135 -12.86 11.68 9.50
N GLU A 136 -13.54 11.28 8.43
CA GLU A 136 -14.99 11.08 8.45
C GLU A 136 -15.41 9.99 9.45
N GLU A 137 -14.77 8.82 9.44
CA GLU A 137 -15.09 7.74 10.41
C GLU A 137 -14.68 8.13 11.83
N TYR A 138 -13.50 8.70 12.02
CA TYR A 138 -12.98 9.12 13.33
C TYR A 138 -13.83 10.22 13.94
N SER A 139 -14.28 11.20 13.16
CA SER A 139 -15.18 12.25 13.64
C SER A 139 -16.53 11.73 14.13
N ARG A 140 -16.89 10.46 13.86
CA ARG A 140 -18.11 9.81 14.35
C ARG A 140 -17.90 8.98 15.62
N THR A 141 -16.66 8.78 16.06
CA THR A 141 -16.34 8.06 17.31
C THR A 141 -16.39 9.00 18.52
N ASP A 142 -16.36 8.42 19.72
CA ASP A 142 -16.22 9.19 20.96
C ASP A 142 -14.81 9.84 21.04
N GLU A 143 -13.75 9.16 20.57
CA GLU A 143 -12.37 9.69 20.59
C GLU A 143 -12.13 10.83 19.60
N GLY A 144 -12.75 10.79 18.42
CA GLY A 144 -12.60 11.84 17.40
C GLY A 144 -13.65 12.95 17.49
N MET A 145 -14.30 13.07 18.65
CA MET A 145 -15.36 14.04 18.87
C MET A 145 -14.88 15.48 18.76
N LEU A 146 -15.72 16.32 18.16
CA LEU A 146 -15.49 17.76 18.02
C LEU A 146 -16.83 18.50 17.87
N PHE A 147 -16.80 19.79 18.18
CA PHE A 147 -18.00 20.63 18.27
C PHE A 147 -17.81 21.95 17.51
N SER A 148 -18.94 22.55 17.13
CA SER A 148 -19.01 23.93 16.67
C SER A 148 -20.30 24.56 17.20
N PHE A 149 -20.62 25.78 16.79
CA PHE A 149 -21.74 26.55 17.35
C PHE A 149 -22.59 27.21 16.28
N ALA A 150 -23.82 27.53 16.68
CA ALA A 150 -24.81 28.23 15.88
C ALA A 150 -25.37 29.40 16.68
N TRP A 151 -25.68 30.48 15.96
CA TRP A 151 -26.33 31.67 16.48
C TRP A 151 -27.84 31.57 16.35
N LYS A 152 -28.57 32.02 17.36
CA LYS A 152 -30.02 32.14 17.30
C LYS A 152 -30.43 33.23 16.31
N GLY A 153 -31.12 32.86 15.25
CA GLY A 153 -31.68 33.78 14.25
C GLY A 153 -33.14 34.15 14.54
N ASP A 154 -33.76 34.85 13.61
CA ASP A 154 -35.18 35.22 13.68
C ASP A 154 -36.07 33.98 13.58
N ASN A 155 -37.30 34.06 14.11
CA ASN A 155 -38.32 33.00 14.04
C ASN A 155 -37.84 31.63 14.56
N ASN A 156 -37.02 31.61 15.63
CA ASN A 156 -36.42 30.38 16.21
C ASN A 156 -35.56 29.56 15.21
N THR A 157 -35.01 30.20 14.20
CA THR A 157 -34.00 29.57 13.33
C THR A 157 -32.61 29.58 14.00
N TRP A 158 -31.74 28.68 13.59
CA TRP A 158 -30.35 28.62 14.05
C TRP A 158 -29.40 28.73 12.86
N GLN A 159 -28.52 29.71 12.88
CA GLN A 159 -27.53 29.96 11.84
C GLN A 159 -26.17 29.44 12.29
N LYS A 160 -25.70 28.35 11.69
CA LYS A 160 -24.41 27.74 12.02
C LYS A 160 -23.26 28.69 11.71
N CYS A 161 -22.18 28.60 12.50
CA CYS A 161 -20.90 29.18 12.12
C CYS A 161 -20.49 28.62 10.74
N PRO A 162 -20.30 29.46 9.72
CA PRO A 162 -20.03 28.98 8.37
C PRO A 162 -18.60 28.42 8.21
N MET A 163 -17.72 28.72 9.17
CA MET A 163 -16.36 28.21 9.24
C MET A 163 -16.23 27.04 10.24
N HIS A 164 -17.32 26.59 10.87
CA HIS A 164 -17.28 25.51 11.87
C HIS A 164 -16.26 25.72 13.01
N GLU A 165 -16.09 26.96 13.45
CA GLU A 165 -15.10 27.34 14.46
C GLU A 165 -15.31 26.62 15.81
N ASP A 166 -14.20 26.49 16.55
CA ASP A 166 -14.22 25.96 17.92
C ASP A 166 -15.04 26.88 18.83
N PRO A 167 -16.03 26.36 19.59
CA PRO A 167 -16.84 27.18 20.48
C PRO A 167 -16.02 27.95 21.50
N LEU A 168 -14.83 27.47 21.92
CA LEU A 168 -13.96 28.20 22.85
C LEU A 168 -13.54 29.59 22.33
N ARG A 169 -13.61 29.84 21.01
CA ARG A 169 -13.35 31.18 20.44
C ARG A 169 -14.39 32.23 20.88
N LEU A 170 -15.56 31.82 21.39
CA LEU A 170 -16.58 32.70 21.96
C LEU A 170 -16.15 33.33 23.30
N ALA A 171 -15.11 32.81 23.94
CA ALA A 171 -14.55 33.39 25.15
C ALA A 171 -13.87 34.74 24.84
N PRO A 172 -14.21 35.82 25.59
CA PRO A 172 -13.58 37.12 25.46
C PRO A 172 -12.06 37.02 25.64
N LEU A 173 -11.30 37.79 24.85
CA LEU A 173 -9.83 37.72 24.83
C LEU A 173 -9.21 37.87 26.22
N GLU A 174 -9.77 38.75 27.04
CA GLU A 174 -9.32 39.06 28.40
C GLU A 174 -9.57 37.89 29.37
N LEU A 175 -10.57 37.05 29.09
CA LEU A 175 -10.95 35.91 29.93
C LEU A 175 -10.29 34.59 29.50
N ARG A 176 -9.75 34.52 28.28
CA ARG A 176 -9.10 33.30 27.76
C ARG A 176 -7.99 32.77 28.66
N PRO A 177 -7.07 33.59 29.24
CA PRO A 177 -6.03 33.07 30.12
C PRO A 177 -6.59 32.37 31.36
N ALA A 178 -7.56 32.99 32.04
CA ALA A 178 -8.19 32.42 33.23
C ALA A 178 -9.03 31.17 32.91
N LEU A 179 -9.69 31.14 31.75
CA LEU A 179 -10.41 29.96 31.27
C LEU A 179 -9.47 28.80 30.99
N LEU A 180 -8.37 29.04 30.27
CA LEU A 180 -7.37 28.04 29.93
C LEU A 180 -6.67 27.46 31.16
N GLU A 181 -6.36 28.28 32.16
CA GLU A 181 -5.81 27.82 33.44
C GLU A 181 -6.73 26.79 34.10
N ARG A 182 -8.04 27.06 34.12
CA ARG A 182 -9.05 26.16 34.69
C ARG A 182 -9.27 24.88 33.85
N LEU A 183 -9.24 24.99 32.53
CA LEU A 183 -9.44 23.84 31.63
C LEU A 183 -8.23 22.89 31.57
N ASN A 184 -7.03 23.41 31.86
CA ASN A 184 -5.79 22.65 31.88
C ASN A 184 -5.34 22.25 33.31
N GLU A 185 -6.09 22.61 34.35
CA GLU A 185 -5.77 22.26 35.74
C GLU A 185 -5.71 20.73 35.92
N GLY A 186 -4.62 20.25 36.53
CA GLY A 186 -4.43 18.82 36.84
C GLY A 186 -4.02 17.93 35.66
N ARG A 187 -3.68 18.52 34.51
CA ARG A 187 -3.25 17.75 33.32
C ARG A 187 -1.85 17.17 33.40
N LYS A 188 -1.68 16.05 32.71
CA LYS A 188 -0.37 15.41 32.55
C LYS A 188 0.39 16.07 31.39
N PRO A 189 1.71 16.32 31.52
CA PRO A 189 2.54 16.95 30.47
C PRO A 189 2.62 16.18 29.13
N THR A 190 2.09 14.96 29.06
CA THR A 190 2.11 14.12 27.85
C THR A 190 0.87 14.27 26.98
N GLU A 191 -0.15 14.98 27.47
CA GLU A 191 -1.41 15.26 26.77
C GLU A 191 -1.32 16.61 26.05
N TYR A 192 -2.13 16.81 25.01
CA TYR A 192 -2.24 18.13 24.38
C TYR A 192 -2.94 19.10 25.34
N ASP A 193 -2.37 20.29 25.52
CA ASP A 193 -3.06 21.36 26.26
C ASP A 193 -4.29 21.85 25.47
N VAL A 194 -5.35 22.27 26.18
CA VAL A 194 -6.40 23.07 25.55
C VAL A 194 -5.80 24.40 25.19
N LEU A 195 -5.98 24.80 23.94
CA LEU A 195 -5.54 26.08 23.42
C LEU A 195 -6.73 26.77 22.75
N ILE A 196 -6.80 28.09 22.87
CA ILE A 196 -7.75 28.91 22.11
C ILE A 196 -6.95 29.71 21.10
N GLN A 197 -6.88 29.20 19.87
CA GLN A 197 -6.13 29.81 18.78
C GLN A 197 -7.06 30.59 17.84
N GLY A 198 -6.61 31.77 17.41
CA GLY A 198 -7.32 32.62 16.47
C GLY A 198 -8.52 33.38 17.04
N ASP A 199 -9.14 34.18 16.18
CA ASP A 199 -10.35 34.95 16.48
C ASP A 199 -11.58 34.40 15.76
N LEU A 200 -12.76 34.90 16.14
CA LEU A 200 -14.01 34.63 15.41
C LEU A 200 -13.92 35.16 13.97
N CYS A 201 -14.45 34.37 13.03
CA CYS A 201 -14.58 34.74 11.63
C CYS A 201 -15.46 35.99 11.47
N PRO A 202 -15.38 36.71 10.33
CA PRO A 202 -16.10 37.98 10.14
C PRO A 202 -17.62 37.85 10.40
N PHE A 203 -18.24 36.75 9.96
CA PHE A 203 -19.65 36.46 10.24
C PHE A 203 -19.93 36.33 11.74
N CYS A 204 -19.20 35.46 12.43
CA CYS A 204 -19.39 35.21 13.86
C CYS A 204 -19.05 36.44 14.70
N ARG A 205 -18.07 37.24 14.30
CA ARG A 205 -17.69 38.49 14.96
C ARG A 205 -18.80 39.54 14.88
N GLN A 206 -19.44 39.69 13.71
CA GLN A 206 -20.61 40.55 13.56
C GLN A 206 -21.74 40.09 14.50
N MET A 207 -22.05 38.79 14.47
CA MET A 207 -23.11 38.18 15.28
C MET A 207 -22.86 38.31 16.79
N TYR A 208 -21.60 38.16 17.20
CA TYR A 208 -21.14 38.37 18.57
C TYR A 208 -21.35 39.83 19.01
N THR A 209 -20.86 40.77 18.20
CA THR A 209 -20.89 42.21 18.52
C THR A 209 -22.33 42.73 18.66
N GLU A 210 -23.21 42.36 17.73
CA GLU A 210 -24.63 42.76 17.77
C GLU A 210 -25.35 42.23 19.02
N ARG A 211 -25.05 41.00 19.44
CA ARG A 211 -25.68 40.39 20.63
C ARG A 211 -25.13 40.94 21.93
N VAL A 212 -23.81 41.13 22.03
CA VAL A 212 -23.22 41.79 23.20
C VAL A 212 -23.82 43.18 23.39
N ALA A 213 -23.98 43.95 22.31
CA ALA A 213 -24.65 45.26 22.38
C ALA A 213 -26.13 45.14 22.79
N LYS A 214 -26.87 44.18 22.22
CA LYS A 214 -28.28 43.89 22.57
C LYS A 214 -28.47 43.57 24.06
N PHE A 215 -27.48 42.94 24.70
CA PHE A 215 -27.50 42.56 26.11
C PHE A 215 -26.66 43.47 27.00
N ASP A 216 -26.37 44.71 26.55
CA ASP A 216 -25.65 45.73 27.33
C ASP A 216 -24.30 45.25 27.91
N GLY A 217 -23.57 44.44 27.13
CA GLY A 217 -22.28 43.88 27.54
C GLY A 217 -22.35 42.58 28.33
N ASP A 218 -23.54 42.07 28.68
CA ASP A 218 -23.68 40.82 29.43
C ASP A 218 -23.35 39.59 28.56
N TRP A 219 -22.12 39.10 28.73
CA TRP A 219 -21.61 37.94 28.01
C TRP A 219 -22.40 36.66 28.32
N ASN A 220 -22.85 36.47 29.57
CA ASN A 220 -23.60 35.27 29.95
C ASN A 220 -24.96 35.23 29.25
N ARG A 221 -25.66 36.37 29.18
CA ARG A 221 -26.91 36.46 28.43
C ARG A 221 -26.71 36.33 26.93
N MET A 222 -25.58 36.82 26.39
CA MET A 222 -25.23 36.61 24.99
C MET A 222 -25.10 35.11 24.65
N LEU A 223 -24.52 34.31 25.55
CA LEU A 223 -24.39 32.87 25.36
C LEU A 223 -25.74 32.12 25.29
N GLU A 224 -26.83 32.69 25.82
CA GLU A 224 -28.18 32.12 25.65
C GLU A 224 -28.67 32.21 24.18
N ASP A 225 -28.12 33.13 23.39
CA ASP A 225 -28.35 33.24 21.94
C ASP A 225 -27.35 32.38 21.12
N VAL A 226 -26.62 31.46 21.79
CA VAL A 226 -25.69 30.50 21.18
C VAL A 226 -26.10 29.06 21.52
N LYS A 227 -25.98 28.17 20.54
CA LYS A 227 -26.13 26.73 20.70
C LYS A 227 -24.90 26.02 20.17
N VAL A 228 -24.28 25.19 21.00
CA VAL A 228 -23.17 24.32 20.60
C VAL A 228 -23.77 23.02 20.05
N TYR A 229 -23.16 22.47 18.99
CA TYR A 229 -23.60 21.23 18.36
C TYR A 229 -22.41 20.34 18.02
N ARG A 230 -22.68 19.03 18.00
CA ARG A 230 -21.71 18.00 17.57
C ARG A 230 -21.42 18.15 16.07
N LEU A 231 -20.15 18.38 15.73
CA LEU A 231 -19.71 18.52 14.35
C LEU A 231 -19.20 17.17 13.82
N ILE A 232 -19.80 16.65 12.76
CA ILE A 232 -19.34 15.45 12.06
C ILE A 232 -18.70 15.89 10.75
N LEU A 233 -17.47 15.46 10.50
CA LEU A 233 -16.77 15.78 9.26
C LEU A 233 -17.32 14.94 8.11
N SER A 234 -17.47 15.56 6.95
CA SER A 234 -17.88 14.87 5.74
C SER A 234 -17.33 15.52 4.48
N GLU A 235 -16.74 14.70 3.60
CA GLU A 235 -16.32 15.15 2.27
C GLU A 235 -17.55 15.41 1.39
N GLN A 236 -18.55 14.53 1.45
CA GLN A 236 -19.75 14.63 0.61
C GLN A 236 -20.61 15.85 0.95
N ASP A 237 -20.75 16.16 2.23
CA ASP A 237 -21.51 17.33 2.68
C ASP A 237 -20.66 18.61 2.75
N ARG A 238 -19.37 18.55 2.36
CA ARG A 238 -18.41 19.66 2.41
C ARG A 238 -18.30 20.26 3.83
N ILE A 239 -17.97 19.42 4.81
CA ILE A 239 -17.82 19.81 6.23
C ILE A 239 -16.45 19.34 6.74
N GLY A 240 -15.53 20.27 6.95
CA GLY A 240 -14.15 20.06 7.42
C GLY A 240 -13.28 19.21 6.50
N ILE A 241 -13.75 18.88 5.30
CA ILE A 241 -12.96 18.18 4.28
C ILE A 241 -13.19 18.88 2.94
N GLY A 242 -12.14 19.51 2.42
CA GLY A 242 -12.12 20.21 1.13
C GLY A 242 -11.29 19.45 0.09
N THR A 243 -11.60 19.64 -1.18
CA THR A 243 -10.83 19.05 -2.28
C THR A 243 -10.80 20.01 -3.46
N PHE A 244 -9.63 20.54 -3.74
CA PHE A 244 -9.39 21.41 -4.88
C PHE A 244 -8.73 20.63 -6.02
N GLN A 245 -9.31 20.75 -7.21
CA GLN A 245 -8.74 20.21 -8.44
C GLN A 245 -8.57 21.34 -9.46
N PRO A 246 -7.37 21.56 -10.00
CA PRO A 246 -7.14 22.56 -11.04
C PRO A 246 -7.98 22.23 -12.27
N LYS A 247 -8.85 23.16 -12.63
CA LYS A 247 -9.45 23.25 -13.97
C LYS A 247 -8.51 24.07 -14.86
N ASP A 248 -8.88 24.28 -16.12
CA ASP A 248 -8.11 25.09 -17.09
C ASP A 248 -7.54 26.37 -16.43
N GLU A 249 -6.22 26.57 -16.52
CA GLU A 249 -5.45 27.62 -15.81
C GLU A 249 -6.07 29.01 -16.01
N LYS A 250 -6.70 29.25 -17.17
CA LYS A 250 -7.30 30.55 -17.52
C LYS A 250 -8.60 30.88 -16.80
N ASN A 251 -9.24 29.90 -16.18
CA ASN A 251 -10.58 30.05 -15.58
C ASN A 251 -10.57 29.83 -14.05
N GLN A 252 -9.41 29.90 -13.39
CA GLN A 252 -9.31 29.74 -11.95
C GLN A 252 -9.55 31.10 -11.25
N ASP A 253 -10.50 31.17 -10.31
CA ASP A 253 -10.73 32.34 -9.45
C ASP A 253 -10.39 32.05 -7.98
N SER A 254 -9.59 32.92 -7.35
CA SER A 254 -9.23 32.89 -5.91
C SER A 254 -10.44 32.75 -4.96
N THR A 255 -11.64 33.14 -5.41
CA THR A 255 -12.89 32.93 -4.68
C THR A 255 -13.21 31.45 -4.44
N GLU A 256 -12.74 30.53 -5.30
CA GLU A 256 -12.88 29.09 -5.09
C GLU A 256 -12.14 28.60 -3.83
N LEU A 257 -11.13 29.33 -3.35
CA LEU A 257 -10.42 29.01 -2.11
C LEU A 257 -10.98 29.72 -0.89
N THR A 258 -11.41 30.97 -1.04
CA THR A 258 -11.66 31.89 0.09
C THR A 258 -13.10 32.38 0.22
N GLY A 259 -13.98 31.99 -0.70
CA GLY A 259 -15.39 32.36 -0.74
C GLY A 259 -15.71 33.59 -1.60
N ASP A 260 -16.99 33.91 -1.69
CA ASP A 260 -17.56 34.90 -2.60
C ASP A 260 -18.62 35.81 -1.95
N ILE A 261 -18.96 36.92 -2.61
CA ILE A 261 -20.04 37.80 -2.16
C ILE A 261 -21.39 37.27 -2.64
N ASN A 262 -22.31 37.05 -1.70
CA ASN A 262 -23.68 36.67 -1.99
C ASN A 262 -24.54 37.89 -2.36
N TYR A 263 -24.65 38.18 -3.66
CA TYR A 263 -25.42 39.32 -4.16
C TYR A 263 -26.89 39.34 -3.73
N ARG A 264 -27.51 38.19 -3.47
CA ARG A 264 -28.91 38.13 -2.99
C ARG A 264 -29.02 38.66 -1.56
N LYS A 265 -28.09 38.27 -0.70
CA LYS A 265 -28.05 38.73 0.70
C LYS A 265 -27.65 40.20 0.82
N ILE A 266 -26.98 40.80 -0.17
CA ILE A 266 -26.76 42.26 -0.19
C ILE A 266 -28.10 43.00 -0.15
N ALA A 267 -29.15 42.52 -0.83
CA ALA A 267 -30.46 43.16 -0.79
C ALA A 267 -31.11 43.09 0.61
N GLU A 268 -30.76 42.07 1.40
CA GLU A 268 -31.26 41.89 2.77
C GLU A 268 -30.48 42.75 3.78
N TYR A 269 -29.15 42.80 3.67
CA TYR A 269 -28.26 43.49 4.63
C TYR A 269 -27.80 44.88 4.19
N GLY A 270 -28.11 45.29 2.96
CA GLY A 270 -27.90 46.63 2.41
C GLY A 270 -26.49 46.93 1.87
N THR A 271 -25.47 46.11 2.16
CA THR A 271 -24.10 46.35 1.69
C THR A 271 -23.31 45.05 1.48
N ASP A 272 -22.38 45.08 0.53
CA ASP A 272 -21.43 43.98 0.28
C ASP A 272 -20.27 43.92 1.28
N SER A 273 -20.21 44.89 2.20
CA SER A 273 -19.27 44.94 3.31
C SER A 273 -19.85 44.31 4.59
N ASP A 274 -21.09 43.80 4.56
CA ASP A 274 -21.67 43.03 5.66
C ASP A 274 -21.22 41.56 5.56
N PRO A 275 -20.52 41.01 6.57
CA PRO A 275 -20.05 39.62 6.54
C PRO A 275 -21.16 38.57 6.37
N ARG A 276 -22.41 38.90 6.71
CA ARG A 276 -23.57 38.01 6.54
C ARG A 276 -23.99 37.88 5.08
N ALA A 277 -23.59 38.83 4.23
CA ALA A 277 -23.73 38.78 2.79
C ALA A 277 -22.54 38.09 2.09
N PHE A 278 -21.61 37.46 2.81
CA PHE A 278 -20.51 36.68 2.24
C PHE A 278 -20.76 35.17 2.37
N ASN A 279 -20.43 34.42 1.33
CA ASN A 279 -20.42 32.96 1.33
C ASN A 279 -19.01 32.49 1.70
N PHE A 280 -18.87 31.87 2.87
CA PHE A 280 -17.63 31.22 3.30
C PHE A 280 -17.63 29.77 2.81
N ASP A 281 -17.64 29.58 1.49
CA ASP A 281 -17.79 28.28 0.82
C ASP A 281 -16.63 27.92 -0.12
N GLY A 282 -15.52 28.67 -0.02
CA GLY A 282 -14.25 28.30 -0.61
C GLY A 282 -13.66 27.05 0.05
N GLU A 283 -12.78 26.35 -0.65
CA GLU A 283 -12.25 25.05 -0.18
C GLU A 283 -11.47 25.17 1.16
N LEU A 284 -10.80 26.30 1.41
CA LEU A 284 -10.12 26.58 2.70
C LEU A 284 -11.11 27.02 3.81
N ASN A 285 -12.31 27.49 3.44
CA ASN A 285 -13.37 27.74 4.42
C ASN A 285 -13.99 26.41 4.87
N ILE A 286 -14.28 25.55 3.90
CA ILE A 286 -14.94 24.26 4.09
C ILE A 286 -14.07 23.29 4.87
N ALA A 287 -12.77 23.23 4.56
CA ALA A 287 -11.85 22.29 5.18
C ALA A 287 -11.47 22.64 6.62
N ASN A 288 -11.93 23.78 7.14
CA ASN A 288 -11.63 24.21 8.50
C ASN A 288 -12.02 23.12 9.52
N ARG A 289 -11.14 22.92 10.52
CA ARG A 289 -11.14 21.83 11.51
C ARG A 289 -10.78 20.44 10.96
N GLY A 290 -10.37 20.32 9.71
CA GLY A 290 -9.98 19.03 9.11
C GLY A 290 -8.89 19.14 8.05
N LEU A 291 -9.19 18.78 6.80
CA LEU A 291 -8.18 18.52 5.76
C LEU A 291 -8.62 19.09 4.42
N VAL A 292 -7.73 19.81 3.74
CA VAL A 292 -7.87 20.19 2.34
C VAL A 292 -6.87 19.42 1.47
N GLU A 293 -7.38 18.78 0.42
CA GLU A 293 -6.56 18.13 -0.62
C GLU A 293 -6.41 19.05 -1.84
N PHE A 294 -5.17 19.27 -2.29
CA PHE A 294 -4.86 19.91 -3.57
C PHE A 294 -4.33 18.86 -4.57
N ILE A 295 -5.19 18.49 -5.52
CA ILE A 295 -4.88 17.52 -6.57
C ILE A 295 -3.99 18.22 -7.61
N GLU A 296 -2.82 17.66 -7.90
CA GLU A 296 -1.87 18.25 -8.86
C GLU A 296 -1.53 19.72 -8.54
N VAL A 297 -1.26 20.01 -7.26
CA VAL A 297 -1.04 21.38 -6.71
C VAL A 297 -0.05 22.24 -7.50
N LEU A 298 0.90 21.63 -8.21
CA LEU A 298 1.87 22.35 -9.02
C LEU A 298 1.36 22.80 -10.40
N LYS A 299 0.12 22.42 -10.78
CA LYS A 299 -0.57 22.95 -11.96
C LYS A 299 -1.44 24.17 -11.64
N LEU A 300 -1.45 24.61 -10.39
CA LEU A 300 -2.18 25.81 -9.99
C LEU A 300 -1.53 27.06 -10.56
N ASP A 301 -2.35 28.07 -10.85
CA ASP A 301 -1.84 29.40 -11.12
C ASP A 301 -1.05 29.93 -9.92
N VAL A 302 -0.03 30.74 -10.21
CA VAL A 302 0.88 31.32 -9.21
C VAL A 302 0.12 32.11 -8.13
N ALA A 303 -0.97 32.79 -8.48
CA ALA A 303 -1.79 33.54 -7.53
C ALA A 303 -2.36 32.66 -6.41
N PHE A 304 -2.85 31.45 -6.75
CA PHE A 304 -3.40 30.50 -5.79
C PHE A 304 -2.35 29.96 -4.84
N LEU A 305 -1.12 29.82 -5.32
CA LEU A 305 -0.03 29.32 -4.50
C LEU A 305 0.36 30.35 -3.43
N TYR A 306 0.23 31.66 -3.68
CA TYR A 306 0.43 32.66 -2.62
C TYR A 306 -0.62 32.56 -1.52
N ASP A 307 -1.90 32.37 -1.87
CA ASP A 307 -2.98 32.16 -0.90
C ASP A 307 -2.74 30.87 -0.09
N LEU A 308 -2.30 29.79 -0.75
CA LEU A 308 -1.93 28.53 -0.11
C LEU A 308 -0.77 28.70 0.88
N LEU A 309 0.25 29.46 0.49
CA LEU A 309 1.41 29.73 1.33
C LEU A 309 1.04 30.58 2.54
N GLY A 310 0.19 31.60 2.36
CA GLY A 310 -0.36 32.39 3.47
C GLY A 310 -1.19 31.52 4.43
N ALA A 311 -2.08 30.70 3.89
CA ALA A 311 -2.89 29.75 4.63
C ALA A 311 -2.04 28.79 5.47
N SER A 312 -1.00 28.20 4.88
CA SER A 312 -0.12 27.27 5.62
C SER A 312 0.71 27.95 6.71
N GLN A 313 1.26 29.15 6.48
CA GLN A 313 2.20 29.78 7.41
C GLN A 313 1.53 30.57 8.53
N GLU A 314 0.53 31.37 8.17
CA GLU A 314 -0.17 32.27 9.09
C GLU A 314 -1.38 31.59 9.72
N HIS A 315 -1.79 30.42 9.21
CA HIS A 315 -3.07 29.79 9.53
C HIS A 315 -4.24 30.75 9.31
N LYS A 316 -4.16 31.52 8.22
CA LYS A 316 -5.13 32.56 7.87
C LYS A 316 -5.41 32.60 6.39
N ILE A 317 -6.67 32.88 6.06
CA ILE A 317 -7.11 33.20 4.70
C ILE A 317 -7.62 34.65 4.65
N LYS A 318 -7.62 35.25 3.45
CA LYS A 318 -8.10 36.62 3.23
C LYS A 318 -9.36 36.61 2.36
N PRO A 319 -10.56 36.51 2.94
CA PRO A 319 -11.79 36.68 2.19
C PRO A 319 -11.87 38.07 1.58
N LYS A 320 -12.40 38.18 0.36
CA LYS A 320 -12.50 39.43 -0.38
C LYS A 320 -13.29 40.46 0.44
N LYS A 321 -12.76 41.68 0.58
CA LYS A 321 -13.33 42.81 1.37
C LYS A 321 -13.36 42.64 2.90
N PHE A 322 -12.99 41.48 3.45
CA PHE A 322 -13.03 41.24 4.90
C PHE A 322 -11.64 41.14 5.53
N ALA A 323 -11.58 41.15 6.86
CA ALA A 323 -10.36 40.89 7.60
C ALA A 323 -9.84 39.47 7.34
N GLN A 324 -8.54 39.25 7.58
CA GLN A 324 -7.99 37.88 7.58
C GLN A 324 -8.77 37.02 8.60
N THR A 325 -9.01 35.77 8.24
CA THR A 325 -9.79 34.81 9.02
C THR A 325 -8.92 33.62 9.39
N ASP A 326 -8.87 33.27 10.67
CA ASP A 326 -8.09 32.13 11.17
C ASP A 326 -8.69 30.78 10.75
N ILE A 327 -7.84 29.89 10.27
CA ILE A 327 -8.16 28.52 9.86
C ILE A 327 -7.34 27.51 10.69
N ASP A 328 -7.89 26.32 10.89
CA ASP A 328 -7.29 25.18 11.56
C ASP A 328 -7.48 23.96 10.67
N GLU A 329 -6.55 23.73 9.74
CA GLU A 329 -6.66 22.65 8.77
C GLU A 329 -5.30 22.12 8.34
N VAL A 330 -5.27 20.86 7.92
CA VAL A 330 -4.12 20.24 7.27
C VAL A 330 -4.19 20.52 5.79
N ILE A 331 -3.11 21.05 5.21
CA ILE A 331 -3.01 21.30 3.77
C ILE A 331 -2.14 20.20 3.13
N LEU A 332 -2.77 19.35 2.32
CA LEU A 332 -2.13 18.23 1.63
C LEU A 332 -2.20 18.40 0.12
N GLY A 333 -1.06 18.69 -0.51
CA GLY A 333 -0.93 18.69 -1.96
C GLY A 333 -0.33 17.39 -2.48
N HIS A 334 -0.68 16.99 -3.69
CA HIS A 334 0.05 15.93 -4.37
C HIS A 334 0.42 16.31 -5.80
N THR A 335 1.57 15.87 -6.28
CA THR A 335 2.06 16.18 -7.63
C THR A 335 2.85 15.02 -8.25
N ASN A 336 3.09 15.11 -9.56
CA ASN A 336 3.87 14.15 -10.31
C ASN A 336 5.30 14.67 -10.57
N GLU A 337 6.21 13.77 -10.95
CA GLU A 337 7.61 14.10 -11.21
C GLU A 337 7.80 15.12 -12.36
N PRO A 338 7.13 14.98 -13.54
CA PRO A 338 7.24 15.97 -14.61
C PRO A 338 6.90 17.41 -14.19
N GLU A 339 5.78 17.62 -13.48
CA GLU A 339 5.39 18.96 -13.02
C GLU A 339 6.35 19.50 -11.96
N TYR A 340 6.82 18.63 -11.06
CA TYR A 340 7.81 19.02 -10.07
C TYR A 340 9.11 19.50 -10.71
N ARG A 341 9.63 18.76 -11.70
CA ARG A 341 10.83 19.16 -12.46
C ARG A 341 10.63 20.42 -13.29
N ARG A 342 9.47 20.58 -13.92
CA ARG A 342 9.14 21.76 -14.73
C ARG A 342 9.30 23.04 -13.93
N LEU A 343 8.87 23.02 -12.68
CA LEU A 343 8.92 24.20 -11.83
C LEU A 343 10.24 24.37 -11.09
N GLN A 344 11.05 23.31 -10.89
CA GLN A 344 12.28 23.37 -10.07
C GLN A 344 13.27 24.49 -10.44
N ASN A 345 13.28 24.93 -11.69
CA ASN A 345 14.19 25.98 -12.18
C ASN A 345 13.59 27.40 -12.09
N ASN A 346 12.41 27.54 -11.51
CA ASN A 346 11.72 28.82 -11.32
C ASN A 346 12.01 29.37 -9.91
N GLU A 347 12.36 30.64 -9.77
CA GLU A 347 12.53 31.34 -8.47
C GLU A 347 11.28 31.17 -7.58
N PHE A 348 10.11 31.06 -8.18
CA PHE A 348 8.87 30.77 -7.46
C PHE A 348 8.89 29.43 -6.69
N MET A 349 9.54 28.39 -7.24
CA MET A 349 9.71 27.13 -6.53
C MET A 349 10.63 27.23 -5.34
N GLU A 350 11.51 28.22 -5.28
CA GLU A 350 12.35 28.44 -4.11
C GLU A 350 11.48 28.79 -2.89
N ALA A 351 10.56 29.74 -3.05
CA ALA A 351 9.61 30.12 -2.00
C ALA A 351 8.67 28.97 -1.61
N LEU A 352 8.18 28.19 -2.57
CA LEU A 352 7.34 27.03 -2.29
C LEU A 352 8.11 25.90 -1.62
N ARG A 353 9.39 25.68 -1.98
CA ARG A 353 10.23 24.62 -1.44
C ARG A 353 10.52 24.81 0.04
N ASP A 354 10.79 26.03 0.49
CA ASP A 354 11.00 26.31 1.92
C ASP A 354 9.73 26.13 2.75
N ARG A 355 8.57 26.30 2.11
CA ARG A 355 7.24 26.26 2.74
C ARG A 355 6.50 24.94 2.51
N THR A 356 7.14 23.96 1.88
CA THR A 356 6.60 22.62 1.67
C THR A 356 7.45 21.58 2.38
N VAL A 357 6.80 20.55 2.91
CA VAL A 357 7.47 19.31 3.29
C VAL A 357 7.19 18.29 2.20
N LYS A 358 8.18 18.07 1.35
CA LYS A 358 8.13 17.07 0.29
C LYS A 358 8.26 15.67 0.89
N ILE A 359 7.34 14.78 0.52
CA ILE A 359 7.33 13.37 0.89
C ILE A 359 7.30 12.55 -0.40
N ASP A 360 8.40 11.85 -0.67
CA ASP A 360 8.51 10.98 -1.84
C ASP A 360 7.71 9.68 -1.63
N ILE A 361 6.79 9.43 -2.55
CA ILE A 361 5.96 8.23 -2.64
C ILE A 361 6.35 7.48 -3.92
N PRO A 362 7.36 6.61 -3.88
CA PRO A 362 7.83 5.84 -5.02
C PRO A 362 6.88 4.68 -5.34
N TYR A 363 7.08 4.00 -6.47
CA TYR A 363 6.55 2.66 -6.67
C TYR A 363 7.21 1.65 -5.73
N VAL A 364 6.52 0.54 -5.46
CA VAL A 364 7.09 -0.55 -4.66
C VAL A 364 8.23 -1.24 -5.41
N THR A 365 9.24 -1.67 -4.64
CA THR A 365 10.49 -2.26 -5.14
C THR A 365 10.67 -3.72 -4.71
N ARG A 366 9.74 -4.26 -3.90
CA ARG A 366 9.72 -5.66 -3.49
C ARG A 366 8.66 -6.42 -4.29
N LEU A 367 9.05 -7.53 -4.91
CA LEU A 367 8.17 -8.36 -5.74
C LEU A 367 6.92 -8.80 -4.98
N LYS A 368 7.05 -9.26 -3.73
CA LYS A 368 5.91 -9.71 -2.92
C LYS A 368 4.86 -8.61 -2.69
N ASP A 369 5.27 -7.34 -2.60
CA ASP A 369 4.32 -6.24 -2.39
C ASP A 369 3.62 -5.89 -3.69
N GLU A 370 4.35 -5.92 -4.80
CA GLU A 370 3.80 -5.68 -6.14
C GLU A 370 2.75 -6.74 -6.52
N ILE A 371 3.01 -8.02 -6.23
CA ILE A 371 2.04 -9.11 -6.45
C ILE A 371 0.72 -8.82 -5.73
N ARG A 372 0.79 -8.41 -4.46
CA ARG A 372 -0.41 -8.11 -3.65
C ARG A 372 -1.24 -6.95 -4.19
N ILE A 373 -0.63 -6.01 -4.91
CA ILE A 373 -1.35 -4.91 -5.58
C ILE A 373 -2.29 -5.49 -6.64
N TYR A 374 -1.83 -6.47 -7.42
CA TYR A 374 -2.59 -7.08 -8.50
C TYR A 374 -3.60 -8.11 -8.01
N GLU A 375 -3.25 -8.94 -7.03
CA GLU A 375 -4.14 -9.96 -6.46
C GLU A 375 -5.43 -9.38 -5.86
N LYS A 376 -5.42 -8.10 -5.49
CA LYS A 376 -6.62 -7.38 -5.04
C LYS A 376 -7.74 -7.39 -6.09
N ASP A 377 -7.38 -7.21 -7.36
CA ASP A 377 -8.33 -7.09 -8.47
C ASP A 377 -8.39 -8.38 -9.30
N PHE A 378 -7.29 -9.13 -9.37
CA PHE A 378 -7.13 -10.35 -10.15
C PHE A 378 -7.08 -11.59 -9.26
N ASN A 379 -8.23 -11.93 -8.68
CA ASN A 379 -8.42 -13.14 -7.87
C ASN A 379 -9.68 -13.89 -8.31
N ALA A 380 -9.88 -15.10 -7.75
CA ALA A 380 -10.98 -15.99 -8.10
C ALA A 380 -12.39 -15.40 -7.82
N ASP A 381 -12.51 -14.46 -6.87
CA ASP A 381 -13.81 -13.86 -6.52
C ASP A 381 -14.25 -12.79 -7.54
N ARG A 382 -13.28 -12.01 -8.04
CA ARG A 382 -13.50 -10.92 -9.00
C ARG A 382 -13.42 -11.37 -10.45
N VAL A 383 -12.46 -12.23 -10.79
CA VAL A 383 -12.28 -12.75 -12.14
C VAL A 383 -13.10 -14.02 -12.29
N ARG A 384 -14.37 -13.85 -12.67
CA ARG A 384 -15.32 -14.96 -12.81
C ARG A 384 -15.24 -15.59 -14.20
N GLY A 385 -15.27 -16.92 -14.24
CA GLY A 385 -15.34 -17.69 -15.48
C GLY A 385 -13.99 -17.88 -16.19
N LYS A 386 -12.89 -17.36 -15.63
CA LYS A 386 -11.54 -17.60 -16.14
C LYS A 386 -10.56 -17.89 -15.01
N HIS A 387 -9.71 -18.88 -15.22
CA HIS A 387 -8.64 -19.20 -14.30
C HIS A 387 -7.38 -18.39 -14.62
N ILE A 388 -6.79 -17.74 -13.62
CA ILE A 388 -5.46 -17.11 -13.77
C ILE A 388 -4.43 -18.18 -13.44
N ALA A 389 -3.65 -18.60 -14.43
CA ALA A 389 -2.65 -19.63 -14.23
C ALA A 389 -1.60 -19.18 -13.20
N PRO A 390 -1.00 -20.12 -12.44
CA PRO A 390 0.11 -19.84 -11.53
C PRO A 390 1.21 -18.99 -12.18
N HIS A 391 1.85 -18.16 -11.37
CA HIS A 391 2.87 -17.19 -11.74
C HIS A 391 2.46 -16.08 -12.73
N THR A 392 1.26 -16.10 -13.33
CA THR A 392 0.83 -15.04 -14.28
C THR A 392 0.99 -13.63 -13.71
N ILE A 393 0.54 -13.42 -12.48
CA ILE A 393 0.69 -12.14 -11.77
C ILE A 393 2.13 -11.91 -11.35
N GLU A 394 2.82 -12.94 -10.84
CA GLU A 394 4.21 -12.86 -10.37
C GLU A 394 5.17 -12.42 -11.46
N ILE A 395 5.08 -13.01 -12.65
CA ILE A 395 5.96 -12.70 -13.78
C ILE A 395 5.72 -11.26 -14.27
N ALA A 396 4.46 -10.83 -14.34
CA ALA A 396 4.12 -9.44 -14.69
C ALA A 396 4.62 -8.44 -13.64
N ALA A 397 4.45 -8.75 -12.36
CA ALA A 397 4.96 -7.97 -11.24
C ALA A 397 6.49 -7.90 -11.22
N MET A 398 7.16 -9.02 -11.51
CA MET A 398 8.61 -9.09 -11.57
C MET A 398 9.15 -8.16 -12.64
N TRP A 399 8.59 -8.21 -13.85
CA TRP A 399 8.97 -7.30 -14.90
C TRP A 399 8.76 -5.83 -14.50
N ALA A 400 7.60 -5.50 -13.93
CA ALA A 400 7.31 -4.15 -13.47
C ALA A 400 8.34 -3.65 -12.46
N VAL A 401 8.68 -4.45 -11.45
CA VAL A 401 9.69 -4.08 -10.44
C VAL A 401 11.06 -3.92 -11.07
N LEU A 402 11.48 -4.80 -11.99
CA LEU A 402 12.78 -4.66 -12.67
C LEU A 402 12.90 -3.33 -13.42
N THR A 403 11.81 -2.82 -14.02
CA THR A 403 11.83 -1.51 -14.68
C THR A 403 12.01 -0.31 -13.73
N ARG A 404 11.83 -0.52 -12.42
CA ARG A 404 11.85 0.50 -11.37
C ARG A 404 13.13 0.50 -10.54
N LEU A 405 13.87 -0.61 -10.58
CA LEU A 405 15.13 -0.76 -9.85
C LEU A 405 16.25 -0.01 -10.57
N VAL A 406 17.07 0.66 -9.78
CA VAL A 406 18.28 1.31 -10.27
C VAL A 406 19.34 0.24 -10.49
N GLN A 407 20.07 0.33 -11.62
CA GLN A 407 21.19 -0.56 -11.92
C GLN A 407 22.20 -0.58 -10.76
N PRO A 408 22.56 -1.75 -10.22
CA PRO A 408 23.53 -1.82 -9.12
C PRO A 408 24.92 -1.38 -9.61
N LYS A 409 25.65 -0.66 -8.76
CA LYS A 409 27.05 -0.27 -9.03
C LYS A 409 28.03 -1.45 -8.91
N HIS A 410 27.66 -2.49 -8.17
CA HIS A 410 28.44 -3.71 -8.05
C HIS A 410 28.43 -4.50 -9.35
N ALA A 411 29.59 -4.62 -10.00
CA ALA A 411 29.75 -5.25 -11.31
C ALA A 411 29.26 -6.71 -11.40
N ASN A 412 29.22 -7.42 -10.28
CA ASN A 412 28.82 -8.84 -10.21
C ASN A 412 27.34 -9.05 -9.82
N LEU A 413 26.55 -7.98 -9.69
CA LEU A 413 25.16 -8.07 -9.27
C LEU A 413 24.24 -7.70 -10.44
N THR A 414 23.36 -8.61 -10.84
CA THR A 414 22.32 -8.29 -11.84
C THR A 414 21.10 -7.65 -11.19
N LEU A 415 20.25 -6.98 -11.99
CA LEU A 415 18.97 -6.44 -11.51
C LEU A 415 18.07 -7.52 -10.91
N LEU A 416 18.02 -8.71 -11.52
CA LEU A 416 17.23 -9.83 -11.01
C LEU A 416 17.75 -10.33 -9.66
N GLN A 417 19.06 -10.40 -9.48
CA GLN A 417 19.66 -10.75 -8.20
C GLN A 417 19.37 -9.67 -7.14
N LYS A 418 19.46 -8.38 -7.51
CA LYS A 418 19.07 -7.27 -6.63
C LYS A 418 17.60 -7.37 -6.22
N LEU A 419 16.69 -7.65 -7.15
CA LEU A 419 15.27 -7.90 -6.87
C LEU A 419 15.08 -9.05 -5.88
N LYS A 420 15.81 -10.15 -6.08
CA LYS A 420 15.77 -11.33 -5.18
C LYS A 420 16.24 -10.97 -3.77
N LEU A 421 17.34 -10.21 -3.63
CA LEU A 421 17.83 -9.69 -2.34
C LEU A 421 16.78 -8.81 -1.64
N TYR A 422 16.17 -7.88 -2.37
CA TYR A 422 15.13 -7.00 -1.82
C TYR A 422 13.88 -7.76 -1.38
N ASN A 423 13.58 -8.87 -2.07
CA ASN A 423 12.49 -9.77 -1.72
C ASN A 423 12.86 -10.78 -0.62
N GLY A 424 14.04 -10.66 0.01
CA GLY A 424 14.47 -11.46 1.15
C GLY A 424 15.18 -12.77 0.82
N LYS A 425 15.54 -13.02 -0.45
CA LYS A 425 16.39 -14.18 -0.80
C LYS A 425 17.84 -13.90 -0.45
N THR A 426 18.53 -14.87 0.14
CA THR A 426 19.98 -14.80 0.40
C THR A 426 20.77 -15.18 -0.85
N LEU A 427 21.83 -14.43 -1.17
CA LEU A 427 22.78 -14.77 -2.23
C LEU A 427 24.18 -14.96 -1.63
N PRO A 428 25.00 -15.90 -2.15
CA PRO A 428 26.38 -16.06 -1.70
C PRO A 428 27.17 -14.75 -1.82
N GLY A 429 27.85 -14.36 -0.75
CA GLY A 429 28.64 -13.13 -0.69
C GLY A 429 27.84 -11.85 -0.39
N PHE A 430 26.53 -11.95 -0.15
CA PHE A 430 25.69 -10.82 0.24
C PHE A 430 25.05 -11.04 1.62
N THR A 431 25.20 -10.06 2.49
CA THR A 431 24.59 -10.01 3.82
C THR A 431 23.42 -9.04 3.82
N GLU A 432 22.58 -9.07 4.86
CA GLU A 432 21.50 -8.09 5.05
C GLU A 432 22.03 -6.65 5.10
N ASP A 433 23.23 -6.43 5.63
CA ASP A 433 23.85 -5.11 5.72
C ASP A 433 24.20 -4.58 4.32
N ASN A 434 24.63 -5.45 3.40
CA ASN A 434 24.82 -5.08 1.99
C ASN A 434 23.50 -4.69 1.32
N VAL A 435 22.37 -5.32 1.69
CA VAL A 435 21.06 -4.96 1.15
C VAL A 435 20.61 -3.57 1.63
N VAL A 436 20.89 -3.24 2.90
CA VAL A 436 20.65 -1.89 3.43
C VAL A 436 21.48 -0.85 2.69
N GLU A 437 22.76 -1.13 2.44
CA GLU A 437 23.66 -0.26 1.67
C GLU A 437 23.15 -0.03 0.24
N LEU A 438 22.79 -1.11 -0.47
CA LEU A 438 22.20 -1.04 -1.82
C LEU A 438 20.96 -0.12 -1.89
N LYS A 439 20.09 -0.18 -0.86
CA LYS A 439 18.92 0.69 -0.77
C LYS A 439 19.29 2.15 -0.50
N ARG A 440 20.31 2.41 0.33
CA ARG A 440 20.77 3.77 0.64
C ARG A 440 21.44 4.44 -0.55
N GLU A 441 22.16 3.69 -1.38
CA GLU A 441 22.79 4.23 -2.59
C GLU A 441 21.78 4.59 -3.70
N ALA A 442 20.60 3.95 -3.70
CA ALA A 442 19.60 4.07 -4.74
C ALA A 442 18.54 5.15 -4.41
N LEU A 443 18.97 6.42 -4.34
CA LEU A 443 18.15 7.55 -3.86
C LEU A 443 16.80 7.75 -4.57
N ASN A 444 16.73 7.49 -5.88
CA ASN A 444 15.52 7.71 -6.70
C ASN A 444 14.84 6.39 -7.13
N GLU A 445 15.12 5.30 -6.43
CA GLU A 445 14.59 3.99 -6.79
C GLU A 445 13.07 3.93 -6.66
N GLY A 446 12.39 3.39 -7.67
CA GLY A 446 10.93 3.41 -7.74
C GLY A 446 10.29 4.74 -8.17
N MET A 447 11.07 5.80 -8.40
CA MET A 447 10.53 7.08 -8.94
C MET A 447 10.33 7.06 -10.45
N HIS A 448 10.91 6.07 -11.14
CA HIS A 448 10.78 5.82 -12.58
C HIS A 448 10.38 4.37 -12.84
N GLY A 449 10.07 4.06 -14.09
CA GLY A 449 9.66 2.73 -14.52
C GLY A 449 8.17 2.63 -14.80
N ILE A 450 7.71 1.40 -15.01
CA ILE A 450 6.34 1.10 -15.42
C ILE A 450 5.39 1.18 -14.23
N SER A 451 4.26 1.88 -14.41
CA SER A 451 3.24 2.04 -13.37
C SER A 451 2.48 0.75 -13.10
N PRO A 452 1.97 0.53 -11.87
CA PRO A 452 1.07 -0.59 -11.60
C PRO A 452 -0.19 -0.56 -12.47
N ARG A 453 -0.72 0.64 -12.79
CA ARG A 453 -1.90 0.79 -13.66
C ARG A 453 -1.69 0.18 -15.04
N TYR A 454 -0.51 0.40 -15.64
CA TYR A 454 -0.18 -0.20 -16.93
C TYR A 454 -0.24 -1.74 -16.87
N ILE A 455 0.28 -2.34 -15.81
CA ILE A 455 0.25 -3.81 -15.65
C ILE A 455 -1.18 -4.31 -15.47
N GLN A 456 -1.99 -3.63 -14.65
CA GLN A 456 -3.41 -3.95 -14.47
C GLN A 456 -4.18 -3.89 -15.79
N ASP A 457 -3.93 -2.86 -16.60
CA ASP A 457 -4.53 -2.72 -17.93
C ASP A 457 -4.12 -3.88 -18.84
N LYS A 458 -2.85 -4.30 -18.83
CA LYS A 458 -2.37 -5.42 -19.66
C LYS A 458 -2.89 -6.78 -19.22
N ILE A 459 -3.01 -7.02 -17.91
CA ILE A 459 -3.67 -8.24 -17.40
C ILE A 459 -5.14 -8.25 -17.82
N SER A 460 -5.83 -7.10 -17.72
CA SER A 460 -7.23 -6.97 -18.14
C SER A 460 -7.40 -7.19 -19.65
N ASN A 461 -6.51 -6.65 -20.47
CA ASN A 461 -6.51 -6.89 -21.92
C ASN A 461 -6.32 -8.39 -22.24
N ALA A 462 -5.37 -9.06 -21.59
CA ALA A 462 -5.15 -10.49 -21.78
C ALA A 462 -6.40 -11.31 -21.39
N LEU A 463 -7.09 -10.92 -20.32
CA LEU A 463 -8.36 -11.54 -19.90
C LEU A 463 -9.47 -11.35 -20.94
N VAL A 464 -9.50 -10.23 -21.68
CA VAL A 464 -10.54 -9.95 -22.68
C VAL A 464 -10.20 -10.52 -24.07
N ALA A 465 -8.93 -10.47 -24.48
CA ALA A 465 -8.48 -10.83 -25.83
C ALA A 465 -8.70 -12.31 -26.19
N HIS A 466 -8.76 -13.20 -25.19
CA HIS A 466 -8.89 -14.64 -25.38
C HIS A 466 -10.23 -15.19 -24.87
N PRO A 467 -11.40 -14.79 -25.40
CA PRO A 467 -12.71 -15.13 -24.81
C PRO A 467 -13.04 -16.63 -24.86
N GLN A 468 -12.45 -17.37 -25.79
CA GLN A 468 -12.64 -18.82 -25.93
C GLN A 468 -11.74 -19.64 -24.99
N GLU A 469 -10.77 -18.99 -24.34
CA GLU A 469 -9.84 -19.66 -23.43
C GLU A 469 -10.33 -19.57 -21.98
N ASN A 470 -10.33 -20.72 -21.31
CA ASN A 470 -10.78 -20.85 -19.92
C ASN A 470 -9.72 -20.39 -18.90
N CYS A 471 -8.51 -20.10 -19.35
CA CYS A 471 -7.44 -19.60 -18.51
C CYS A 471 -6.60 -18.52 -19.20
N VAL A 472 -5.98 -17.65 -18.40
CA VAL A 472 -4.93 -16.73 -18.83
C VAL A 472 -3.61 -17.19 -18.26
N ASN A 473 -2.60 -17.30 -19.13
CA ASN A 473 -1.26 -17.75 -18.76
C ASN A 473 -0.22 -16.61 -18.81
N PRO A 474 0.99 -16.82 -18.27
CA PRO A 474 2.03 -15.77 -18.24
C PRO A 474 2.44 -15.25 -19.62
N PHE A 475 2.41 -16.10 -20.66
CA PHE A 475 2.82 -15.69 -22.01
C PHE A 475 1.84 -14.72 -22.66
N MET A 476 0.53 -14.90 -22.44
CA MET A 476 -0.49 -13.97 -22.92
C MET A 476 -0.27 -12.57 -22.33
N VAL A 477 -0.01 -12.50 -21.02
CA VAL A 477 0.25 -11.22 -20.35
C VAL A 477 1.57 -10.62 -20.83
N LEU A 478 2.64 -11.40 -20.95
CA LEU A 478 3.92 -10.92 -21.48
C LEU A 478 3.83 -10.41 -22.92
N GLN A 479 2.98 -11.01 -23.75
CA GLN A 479 2.72 -10.55 -25.11
C GLN A 479 1.98 -9.21 -25.11
N GLU A 480 0.96 -9.05 -24.27
CA GLU A 480 0.25 -7.78 -24.09
C GLU A 480 1.17 -6.67 -23.54
N LEU A 481 2.10 -7.03 -22.64
CA LEU A 481 3.11 -6.13 -22.12
C LEU A 481 4.05 -5.64 -23.23
N ASP A 482 4.63 -6.54 -24.04
CA ASP A 482 5.53 -6.16 -25.15
C ASP A 482 4.81 -5.34 -26.24
N ALA A 483 3.62 -5.77 -26.64
CA ALA A 483 2.83 -5.08 -27.64
C ALA A 483 2.48 -3.64 -27.20
N GLY A 484 2.16 -3.46 -25.91
CA GLY A 484 1.83 -2.16 -25.34
C GLY A 484 3.01 -1.19 -25.22
N LEU A 485 4.26 -1.67 -25.16
CA LEU A 485 5.44 -0.81 -24.97
C LEU A 485 5.61 0.21 -26.12
N ARG A 486 5.25 -0.15 -27.35
CA ARG A 486 5.43 0.73 -28.53
C ARG A 486 4.63 2.03 -28.45
N HIS A 487 3.53 2.02 -27.70
CA HIS A 487 2.59 3.15 -27.60
C HIS A 487 2.58 3.76 -26.19
N HIS A 488 3.54 3.38 -25.33
CA HIS A 488 3.57 3.84 -23.95
C HIS A 488 4.12 5.27 -23.85
N SER A 489 3.29 6.21 -23.38
CA SER A 489 3.60 7.64 -23.34
C SER A 489 4.82 8.02 -22.48
N LEU A 490 5.17 7.22 -21.48
CA LEU A 490 6.35 7.46 -20.63
C LEU A 490 7.66 6.88 -21.17
N ILE A 491 7.64 6.18 -22.30
CA ILE A 491 8.87 5.68 -22.93
C ILE A 491 9.35 6.75 -23.91
N THR A 492 10.40 7.47 -23.51
CA THR A 492 10.85 8.66 -24.23
C THR A 492 12.05 8.39 -25.14
N SER A 493 12.66 7.20 -25.08
CA SER A 493 13.82 6.86 -25.91
C SER A 493 13.81 5.42 -26.45
N PRO A 494 14.40 5.17 -27.63
CA PRO A 494 14.58 3.83 -28.18
C PRO A 494 15.41 2.91 -27.27
N GLU A 495 16.40 3.46 -26.57
CA GLU A 495 17.27 2.72 -25.65
C GLU A 495 16.46 2.20 -24.44
N GLN A 496 15.56 3.03 -23.90
CA GLN A 496 14.68 2.63 -22.81
C GLN A 496 13.71 1.53 -23.26
N LEU A 497 13.14 1.65 -24.45
CA LEU A 497 12.27 0.63 -25.04
C LEU A 497 13.01 -0.71 -25.18
N GLN A 498 14.24 -0.66 -25.70
CA GLN A 498 15.08 -1.84 -25.88
C GLN A 498 15.44 -2.47 -24.53
N HIS A 499 15.82 -1.66 -23.54
CA HIS A 499 16.10 -2.14 -22.19
C HIS A 499 14.89 -2.84 -21.55
N PHE A 500 13.69 -2.29 -21.68
CA PHE A 500 12.48 -2.93 -21.14
C PHE A 500 12.13 -4.24 -21.82
N ARG A 501 12.45 -4.39 -23.12
CA ARG A 501 12.33 -5.67 -23.83
C ARG A 501 13.36 -6.69 -23.37
N GLU A 502 14.59 -6.28 -23.10
CA GLU A 502 15.61 -7.16 -22.51
C GLU A 502 15.16 -7.68 -21.14
N LEU A 503 14.54 -6.82 -20.32
CA LEU A 503 13.95 -7.24 -19.04
C LEU A 503 12.79 -8.24 -19.22
N LEU A 504 11.99 -8.15 -20.30
CA LEU A 504 10.98 -9.17 -20.61
C LEU A 504 11.64 -10.53 -20.88
N SER A 505 12.79 -10.55 -21.58
CA SER A 505 13.54 -11.79 -21.83
C SER A 505 14.08 -12.39 -20.54
N VAL A 506 14.66 -11.57 -19.66
CA VAL A 506 15.14 -12.02 -18.33
C VAL A 506 14.01 -12.66 -17.51
N VAL A 507 12.83 -12.06 -17.54
CA VAL A 507 11.66 -12.55 -16.81
C VAL A 507 11.10 -13.85 -17.43
N LYS A 508 11.16 -13.99 -18.76
CA LYS A 508 10.82 -15.25 -19.45
C LYS A 508 11.77 -16.38 -19.04
N GLU A 509 13.08 -16.11 -18.97
CA GLU A 509 14.08 -17.08 -18.52
C GLU A 509 13.84 -17.50 -17.07
N GLU A 510 13.54 -16.56 -16.16
CA GLU A 510 13.20 -16.90 -14.77
C GLU A 510 11.92 -17.75 -14.69
N TYR A 511 10.90 -17.45 -15.51
CA TYR A 511 9.69 -18.28 -15.60
C TYR A 511 9.99 -19.69 -16.11
N GLU A 512 10.83 -19.83 -17.13
CA GLU A 512 11.29 -21.12 -17.65
C GLU A 512 11.93 -21.98 -16.55
N ASP A 513 12.83 -21.39 -15.76
CA ASP A 513 13.46 -22.07 -14.64
C ASP A 513 12.46 -22.45 -13.54
N LEU A 514 11.50 -21.58 -13.23
CA LEU A 514 10.43 -21.87 -12.27
C LEU A 514 9.63 -23.09 -12.69
N VAL A 515 9.00 -23.06 -13.87
CA VAL A 515 8.12 -24.17 -14.31
C VAL A 515 8.88 -25.46 -14.56
N LYS A 516 10.15 -25.38 -14.98
CA LYS A 516 11.02 -26.56 -15.10
C LYS A 516 11.21 -27.23 -13.75
N ASN A 517 11.52 -26.46 -12.70
CA ASN A 517 11.68 -27.00 -11.35
C ASN A 517 10.37 -27.59 -10.81
N GLU A 518 9.22 -26.96 -11.08
CA GLU A 518 7.92 -27.45 -10.64
C GLU A 518 7.52 -28.76 -11.33
N VAL A 519 7.69 -28.84 -12.65
CA VAL A 519 7.42 -30.08 -13.41
C VAL A 519 8.37 -31.19 -12.99
N GLN A 520 9.65 -30.88 -12.77
CA GLN A 520 10.62 -31.84 -12.23
C GLN A 520 10.17 -32.40 -10.87
N ARG A 521 9.74 -31.53 -9.96
CA ARG A 521 9.21 -31.94 -8.65
C ARG A 521 7.90 -32.73 -8.77
N ALA A 522 6.99 -32.32 -9.65
CA ALA A 522 5.73 -33.03 -9.87
C ALA A 522 5.96 -34.45 -10.41
N ILE A 523 6.99 -34.66 -11.23
CA ILE A 523 7.42 -35.98 -11.69
C ILE A 523 8.10 -36.75 -10.55
N ALA A 524 9.06 -36.14 -9.87
CA ALA A 524 9.84 -36.76 -8.79
C ALA A 524 9.03 -37.06 -7.52
N ALA A 525 7.82 -36.49 -7.36
CA ALA A 525 6.91 -36.76 -6.24
C ALA A 525 6.33 -38.20 -6.21
N ASP A 526 6.94 -39.15 -6.92
CA ASP A 526 6.78 -40.58 -6.69
C ASP A 526 7.59 -40.96 -5.44
N GLU A 527 6.94 -40.91 -4.28
CA GLU A 527 7.56 -41.21 -2.98
C GLU A 527 8.14 -42.64 -2.92
N ASP A 528 7.51 -43.61 -3.58
CA ASP A 528 8.01 -44.98 -3.62
C ASP A 528 9.29 -45.10 -4.43
N ALA A 529 9.38 -44.37 -5.56
CA ALA A 529 10.60 -44.31 -6.35
C ALA A 529 11.73 -43.56 -5.63
N LEU A 530 11.45 -42.43 -4.98
CA LEU A 530 12.44 -41.70 -4.18
C LEU A 530 12.95 -42.53 -3.00
N THR A 531 12.07 -43.23 -2.29
CA THR A 531 12.44 -44.08 -1.15
C THR A 531 13.34 -45.23 -1.61
N ARG A 532 13.06 -45.84 -2.77
CA ARG A 532 13.91 -46.88 -3.36
C ARG A 532 15.27 -46.33 -3.79
N LEU A 533 15.31 -45.19 -4.47
CA LEU A 533 16.55 -44.54 -4.91
C LEU A 533 17.41 -44.14 -3.70
N CYS A 534 16.79 -43.54 -2.68
CA CYS A 534 17.44 -43.17 -1.43
C CYS A 534 18.01 -44.39 -0.72
N SER A 535 17.21 -45.44 -0.54
CA SER A 535 17.67 -46.68 0.10
C SER A 535 18.88 -47.26 -0.63
N ASN A 536 18.83 -47.33 -1.96
CA ASN A 536 19.94 -47.83 -2.75
C ASN A 536 21.18 -46.93 -2.63
N TYR A 537 21.01 -45.60 -2.67
CA TYR A 537 22.10 -44.65 -2.47
C TYR A 537 22.76 -44.81 -1.09
N ILE A 538 21.97 -44.86 -0.02
CA ILE A 538 22.46 -45.00 1.35
C ILE A 538 23.14 -46.35 1.58
N ASP A 539 22.59 -47.44 1.05
CA ASP A 539 23.21 -48.77 1.14
C ASP A 539 24.63 -48.76 0.52
N ASN A 540 24.80 -48.10 -0.64
CA ASN A 540 26.10 -47.94 -1.29
C ASN A 540 27.03 -46.99 -0.53
N VAL A 541 26.54 -45.86 -0.01
CA VAL A 541 27.33 -44.91 0.79
C VAL A 541 27.83 -45.55 2.08
N LYS A 542 26.97 -46.34 2.75
CA LYS A 542 27.34 -47.09 3.95
C LYS A 542 28.44 -48.10 3.64
N ALA A 543 28.26 -48.92 2.61
CA ALA A 543 29.26 -49.90 2.19
C ALA A 543 30.58 -49.24 1.82
N TYR A 544 30.54 -48.11 1.10
CA TYR A 544 31.73 -47.33 0.73
C TYR A 544 32.50 -46.80 1.94
N THR A 545 31.80 -46.16 2.88
CA THR A 545 32.42 -45.55 4.06
C THR A 545 32.92 -46.57 5.07
N GLN A 546 32.27 -47.73 5.17
CA GLN A 546 32.63 -48.82 6.09
C GLN A 546 33.58 -49.87 5.46
N ARG A 547 33.90 -49.73 4.17
CA ARG A 547 34.64 -50.73 3.38
C ARG A 547 33.99 -52.12 3.41
N GLU A 548 32.67 -52.13 3.38
CA GLU A 548 31.83 -53.33 3.31
C GLU A 548 31.32 -53.53 1.88
N LYS A 549 30.71 -54.70 1.63
CA LYS A 549 30.08 -55.04 0.35
C LYS A 549 28.57 -54.85 0.43
N VAL A 550 27.95 -54.39 -0.65
CA VAL A 550 26.49 -54.27 -0.77
C VAL A 550 25.91 -55.60 -1.21
N ARG A 551 24.83 -56.05 -0.56
CA ARG A 551 24.13 -57.26 -0.97
C ARG A 551 23.19 -56.95 -2.14
N ASN A 552 23.47 -57.54 -3.30
CA ASN A 552 22.61 -57.41 -4.46
C ASN A 552 21.29 -58.15 -4.22
N ARG A 553 20.16 -57.43 -4.29
CA ARG A 553 18.83 -57.96 -3.99
C ARG A 553 18.34 -59.01 -4.99
N TYR A 554 18.91 -59.05 -6.20
CA TYR A 554 18.48 -59.95 -7.27
C TYR A 554 19.33 -61.22 -7.33
N THR A 555 20.65 -61.11 -7.12
CA THR A 555 21.58 -62.24 -7.18
C THR A 555 21.90 -62.83 -5.81
N GLY A 556 21.65 -62.08 -4.73
CA GLY A 556 21.99 -62.44 -3.35
C GLY A 556 23.49 -62.32 -3.03
N ASN A 557 24.33 -62.03 -4.02
CA ASN A 557 25.78 -61.91 -3.88
C ASN A 557 26.20 -60.57 -3.27
N TYR A 558 27.38 -60.56 -2.66
CA TYR A 558 28.01 -59.34 -2.13
C TYR A 558 28.91 -58.70 -3.20
N GLU A 559 28.56 -57.49 -3.59
CA GLU A 559 29.22 -56.69 -4.63
C GLU A 559 29.90 -55.46 -4.01
N GLU A 560 30.91 -54.93 -4.71
CA GLU A 560 31.54 -53.66 -4.32
C GLU A 560 30.52 -52.51 -4.46
N PRO A 561 30.59 -51.47 -3.62
CA PRO A 561 29.69 -50.32 -3.71
C PRO A 561 29.77 -49.63 -5.07
N ASP A 562 28.61 -49.35 -5.66
CA ASP A 562 28.49 -48.73 -6.97
C ASP A 562 28.79 -47.22 -6.87
N GLU A 563 30.07 -46.88 -7.06
CA GLU A 563 30.50 -45.48 -7.12
C GLU A 563 29.84 -44.69 -8.25
N ARG A 564 29.49 -45.34 -9.36
CA ARG A 564 28.85 -44.66 -10.50
C ARG A 564 27.44 -44.22 -10.13
N LEU A 565 26.68 -45.07 -9.46
CA LEU A 565 25.36 -44.72 -8.91
C LEU A 565 25.50 -43.55 -7.93
N MET A 566 26.40 -43.64 -6.95
CA MET A 566 26.58 -42.58 -5.95
C MET A 566 26.95 -41.24 -6.60
N ARG A 567 27.91 -41.24 -7.52
CA ARG A 567 28.30 -40.04 -8.27
C ARG A 567 27.15 -39.45 -9.08
N SER A 568 26.32 -40.29 -9.69
CA SER A 568 25.16 -39.82 -10.47
C SER A 568 24.13 -39.04 -9.66
N VAL A 569 24.07 -39.25 -8.33
CA VAL A 569 23.26 -38.46 -7.39
C VAL A 569 24.04 -37.22 -6.93
N GLU A 570 25.29 -37.40 -6.48
CA GLU A 570 26.14 -36.35 -5.91
C GLU A 570 26.41 -35.19 -6.89
N GLU A 571 26.56 -35.49 -8.18
CA GLU A 571 26.79 -34.49 -9.22
C GLU A 571 25.57 -33.60 -9.48
N LYS A 572 24.35 -34.02 -9.10
CA LYS A 572 23.15 -33.19 -9.29
C LYS A 572 23.12 -31.95 -8.42
N ILE A 573 23.91 -31.94 -7.36
CA ILE A 573 24.09 -30.80 -6.45
C ILE A 573 25.54 -30.29 -6.48
N ASP A 574 26.21 -30.46 -7.62
CA ASP A 574 27.53 -29.92 -7.94
C ASP A 574 28.64 -30.34 -6.95
N ILE A 575 28.58 -31.56 -6.38
CA ILE A 575 29.67 -32.09 -5.56
C ILE A 575 30.85 -32.48 -6.47
N PRO A 576 32.00 -31.78 -6.38
CA PRO A 576 33.18 -32.12 -7.18
C PRO A 576 33.76 -33.46 -6.76
N GLU A 577 34.45 -34.14 -7.68
CA GLU A 577 35.08 -35.45 -7.44
C GLU A 577 35.97 -35.46 -6.19
N GLY A 578 36.78 -34.42 -6.00
CA GLY A 578 37.67 -34.29 -4.84
C GLY A 578 36.98 -34.12 -3.48
N ARG A 579 35.66 -33.89 -3.45
CA ARG A 579 34.87 -33.76 -2.19
C ARG A 579 33.84 -34.88 -2.01
N LYS A 580 33.86 -35.92 -2.83
CA LYS A 580 32.90 -37.03 -2.73
C LYS A 580 32.98 -37.74 -1.37
N ASP A 581 34.19 -37.96 -0.86
CA ASP A 581 34.41 -38.69 0.39
C ASP A 581 33.93 -37.90 1.61
N ASP A 582 34.08 -36.58 1.59
CA ASP A 582 33.62 -35.69 2.66
C ASP A 582 32.10 -35.67 2.71
N PHE A 583 31.46 -35.53 1.54
CA PHE A 583 30.00 -35.53 1.46
C PHE A 583 29.39 -36.87 1.90
N ARG A 584 29.97 -38.00 1.47
CA ARG A 584 29.53 -39.34 1.90
C ARG A 584 29.66 -39.53 3.41
N ARG A 585 30.76 -39.06 4.01
CA ARG A 585 30.95 -39.06 5.47
C ARG A 585 29.96 -38.15 6.19
N GLU A 586 29.69 -36.96 5.66
CA GLU A 586 28.71 -36.02 6.19
C GLU A 586 27.32 -36.67 6.29
N ILE A 587 26.87 -37.35 5.22
CA ILE A 587 25.60 -38.08 5.20
C ILE A 587 25.57 -39.20 6.25
N MET A 588 26.62 -40.01 6.35
CA MET A 588 26.68 -41.09 7.35
C MET A 588 26.71 -40.58 8.79
N ASN A 589 27.44 -39.49 9.04
CA ASN A 589 27.47 -38.84 10.35
C ASN A 589 26.09 -38.27 10.72
N TYR A 590 25.40 -37.67 9.75
CA TYR A 590 24.04 -37.16 9.94
C TYR A 590 23.05 -38.28 10.29
N ILE A 591 23.12 -39.42 9.58
CA ILE A 591 22.32 -40.62 9.89
C ILE A 591 22.66 -41.16 11.28
N GLY A 592 23.94 -41.22 11.63
CA GLY A 592 24.42 -41.67 12.94
C GLY A 592 23.91 -40.79 14.08
N ALA A 593 23.95 -39.47 13.92
CA ALA A 593 23.44 -38.53 14.90
C ALA A 593 21.93 -38.70 15.14
N LEU A 594 21.13 -38.88 14.06
CA LEU A 594 19.70 -39.16 14.18
C LEU A 594 19.42 -40.48 14.92
N ALA A 595 20.22 -41.51 14.66
CA ALA A 595 20.08 -42.80 15.33
C ALA A 595 20.40 -42.74 16.84
N ILE A 596 21.39 -41.94 17.24
CA ILE A 596 21.73 -41.69 18.65
C ILE A 596 20.56 -41.01 19.38
N ASP A 597 19.87 -40.09 18.70
CA ASP A 597 18.67 -39.40 19.21
C ASP A 597 17.39 -40.27 19.16
N GLY A 598 17.50 -41.55 18.76
CA GLY A 598 16.37 -42.47 18.62
C GLY A 598 15.43 -42.14 17.46
N LYS A 599 15.83 -41.27 16.53
CA LYS A 599 15.05 -40.86 15.35
C LYS A 599 15.39 -41.74 14.16
N ARG A 600 14.39 -41.99 13.30
CA ARG A 600 14.60 -42.66 12.01
C ARG A 600 15.06 -41.65 10.98
N PHE A 601 15.99 -42.07 10.13
CA PHE A 601 16.42 -41.28 8.98
C PHE A 601 15.31 -41.21 7.92
N ASP A 602 15.05 -40.00 7.44
CA ASP A 602 14.22 -39.70 6.28
C ASP A 602 14.99 -38.72 5.40
N TYR A 603 15.05 -38.97 4.09
CA TYR A 603 15.76 -38.10 3.16
C TYR A 603 15.22 -36.67 3.16
N LYS A 604 13.95 -36.47 3.54
CA LYS A 604 13.30 -35.17 3.67
C LYS A 604 13.90 -34.30 4.77
N THR A 605 14.62 -34.87 5.73
CA THR A 605 15.25 -34.08 6.81
C THR A 605 16.57 -33.42 6.37
N ASN A 606 17.08 -33.75 5.17
CA ASN A 606 18.26 -33.14 4.57
C ASN A 606 17.93 -32.55 3.19
N GLU A 607 17.78 -31.23 3.11
CA GLU A 607 17.39 -30.54 1.87
C GLU A 607 18.36 -30.78 0.69
N ARG A 608 19.67 -30.88 0.96
CA ARG A 608 20.67 -31.12 -0.10
C ARG A 608 20.51 -32.51 -0.70
N LEU A 609 20.36 -33.53 0.14
CA LEU A 609 20.16 -34.90 -0.30
C LEU A 609 18.81 -35.06 -1.00
N GLN A 610 17.74 -34.48 -0.45
CA GLN A 610 16.42 -34.48 -1.07
C GLN A 610 16.49 -33.92 -2.50
N LYS A 611 17.10 -32.73 -2.68
CA LYS A 611 17.25 -32.11 -4.00
C LYS A 611 18.05 -32.98 -4.97
N ALA A 612 19.13 -33.59 -4.50
CA ALA A 612 19.95 -34.49 -5.32
C ALA A 612 19.16 -35.71 -5.82
N LEU A 613 18.40 -36.35 -4.93
CA LEU A 613 17.56 -37.50 -5.25
C LEU A 613 16.42 -37.13 -6.20
N GLU A 614 15.74 -36.00 -5.99
CA GLU A 614 14.69 -35.51 -6.89
C GLU A 614 15.22 -35.26 -8.31
N MET A 615 16.38 -34.59 -8.42
CA MET A 615 17.02 -34.31 -9.71
C MET A 615 17.49 -35.59 -10.42
N LYS A 616 17.99 -36.58 -9.66
CA LYS A 616 18.39 -37.87 -10.22
C LYS A 616 17.19 -38.68 -10.68
N LEU A 617 16.15 -38.79 -9.85
CA LEU A 617 14.93 -39.52 -10.21
C LEU A 617 14.27 -38.92 -11.46
N PHE A 618 14.22 -37.60 -11.55
CA PHE A 618 13.74 -36.93 -12.76
C PHE A 618 14.58 -37.31 -13.99
N GLU A 619 15.91 -37.31 -13.88
CA GLU A 619 16.77 -37.70 -15.00
C GLU A 619 16.51 -39.15 -15.46
N ASP A 620 16.28 -40.07 -14.53
CA ASP A 620 15.98 -41.47 -14.85
C ASP A 620 14.59 -41.64 -15.47
N GLN A 621 13.62 -40.80 -15.09
CA GLN A 621 12.24 -40.89 -15.56
C GLN A 621 11.94 -40.04 -16.80
N LYS A 622 12.74 -39.02 -17.13
CA LYS A 622 12.46 -38.08 -18.22
C LYS A 622 12.25 -38.78 -19.58
N ASP A 623 13.03 -39.83 -19.84
CA ASP A 623 12.98 -40.59 -21.11
C ASP A 623 11.85 -41.63 -21.09
N THR A 624 11.51 -42.14 -19.89
CA THR A 624 10.40 -43.08 -19.67
C THR A 624 9.05 -42.40 -19.81
N ILE A 625 8.93 -41.15 -19.36
CA ILE A 625 7.72 -40.33 -19.51
C ILE A 625 7.58 -39.86 -20.97
N LYS A 626 8.61 -40.06 -21.81
CA LYS A 626 8.69 -39.57 -23.19
C LYS A 626 8.05 -38.19 -23.28
N LEU A 627 8.55 -37.22 -22.52
CA LEU A 627 8.03 -35.84 -22.56
C LEU A 627 7.92 -35.31 -24.00
N THR A 628 8.79 -35.77 -24.91
CA THR A 628 8.75 -35.51 -26.35
C THR A 628 7.49 -36.04 -27.07
N SER A 629 6.84 -37.08 -26.55
CA SER A 629 5.60 -37.67 -27.08
C SER A 629 4.34 -36.86 -26.74
N LEU A 630 4.40 -35.92 -25.79
CA LEU A 630 3.32 -34.94 -25.53
C LEU A 630 3.04 -34.04 -26.75
N VAL A 631 4.03 -33.88 -27.64
CA VAL A 631 3.91 -33.12 -28.90
C VAL A 631 3.33 -33.98 -30.03
N SER A 632 3.21 -35.30 -29.83
CA SER A 632 2.68 -36.24 -30.81
C SER A 632 1.22 -36.59 -30.50
N SER A 633 0.38 -36.70 -31.54
CA SER A 633 -1.05 -36.99 -31.42
C SER A 633 -1.40 -38.42 -30.96
N VAL A 634 -0.39 -39.28 -30.73
CA VAL A 634 -0.58 -40.70 -30.39
C VAL A 634 0.22 -41.03 -29.14
N VAL A 635 -0.45 -41.05 -28.00
CA VAL A 635 0.10 -41.43 -26.69
C VAL A 635 -0.54 -42.75 -26.27
N ASP A 636 0.26 -43.72 -25.81
CA ASP A 636 -0.27 -44.98 -25.30
C ASP A 636 -0.99 -44.78 -23.95
N LYS A 637 -1.93 -45.67 -23.63
CA LYS A 637 -2.78 -45.55 -22.44
C LYS A 637 -1.98 -45.46 -21.12
N ALA A 638 -0.88 -46.19 -21.01
CA ALA A 638 -0.05 -46.19 -19.81
C ALA A 638 0.75 -44.89 -19.64
N THR A 639 1.21 -44.30 -20.74
CA THR A 639 1.86 -42.97 -20.72
C THR A 639 0.84 -41.87 -20.40
N GLN A 640 -0.39 -41.96 -20.92
CA GLN A 640 -1.46 -41.01 -20.60
C GLN A 640 -1.81 -41.01 -19.11
N GLU A 641 -1.95 -42.19 -18.48
CA GLU A 641 -2.21 -42.30 -17.04
C GLU A 641 -1.11 -41.63 -16.20
N LYS A 642 0.17 -41.76 -16.61
CA LYS A 642 1.29 -41.09 -15.93
C LYS A 642 1.23 -39.57 -16.09
N ILE A 643 0.88 -39.08 -17.28
CA ILE A 643 0.71 -37.64 -17.53
C ILE A 643 -0.42 -37.08 -16.65
N ASP A 644 -1.53 -37.79 -16.54
CA ASP A 644 -2.67 -37.36 -15.73
C ASP A 644 -2.34 -37.31 -14.23
N VAL A 645 -1.48 -38.22 -13.74
CA VAL A 645 -0.93 -38.15 -12.38
C VAL A 645 -0.08 -36.90 -12.18
N VAL A 646 0.78 -36.55 -13.13
CA VAL A 646 1.61 -35.33 -13.05
C VAL A 646 0.73 -34.08 -13.10
N LYS A 647 -0.27 -34.02 -14.00
CA LYS A 647 -1.25 -32.91 -14.04
C LYS A 647 -2.00 -32.77 -12.72
N SER A 648 -2.47 -33.88 -12.15
CA SER A 648 -3.16 -33.88 -10.85
C SER A 648 -2.27 -33.29 -9.74
N ARG A 649 -0.96 -33.59 -9.77
CA ARG A 649 0.02 -33.00 -8.84
C ARG A 649 0.24 -31.51 -9.10
N LEU A 650 0.31 -31.08 -10.36
CA LEU A 650 0.41 -29.65 -10.71
C LEU A 650 -0.82 -28.87 -10.23
N ILE A 651 -2.02 -29.38 -10.47
CA ILE A 651 -3.28 -28.79 -10.03
C ILE A 651 -3.31 -28.68 -8.49
N ARG A 652 -3.03 -29.78 -7.80
CA ARG A 652 -3.12 -29.86 -6.34
C ARG A 652 -2.05 -29.05 -5.61
N ASN A 653 -0.80 -29.11 -6.08
CA ASN A 653 0.33 -28.55 -5.33
C ASN A 653 0.69 -27.12 -5.75
N TYR A 654 0.34 -26.72 -6.98
CA TYR A 654 0.76 -25.44 -7.55
C TYR A 654 -0.43 -24.58 -8.05
N GLY A 655 -1.66 -25.11 -8.03
CA GLY A 655 -2.87 -24.34 -8.33
C GLY A 655 -3.18 -24.17 -9.81
N TYR A 656 -2.60 -24.99 -10.69
CA TYR A 656 -2.98 -25.04 -12.10
C TYR A 656 -4.43 -25.56 -12.28
N CYS A 657 -5.04 -25.30 -13.44
CA CYS A 657 -6.24 -25.97 -13.91
C CYS A 657 -5.90 -27.03 -14.99
N ASP A 658 -6.89 -27.78 -15.47
CA ASP A 658 -6.70 -28.83 -16.48
C ASP A 658 -6.07 -28.30 -17.78
N VAL A 659 -6.45 -27.10 -18.20
CA VAL A 659 -5.93 -26.48 -19.42
C VAL A 659 -4.48 -26.06 -19.21
N CYS A 660 -4.21 -25.19 -18.24
CA CYS A 660 -2.86 -24.63 -18.08
C CYS A 660 -1.84 -25.66 -17.55
N SER A 661 -2.25 -26.71 -16.85
CA SER A 661 -1.35 -27.83 -16.51
C SER A 661 -0.88 -28.59 -17.76
N THR A 662 -1.74 -28.71 -18.77
CA THR A 662 -1.38 -29.31 -20.06
C THR A 662 -0.41 -28.41 -20.81
N ASP A 663 -0.69 -27.11 -20.88
CA ASP A 663 0.16 -26.14 -21.59
C ASP A 663 1.56 -26.08 -20.99
N VAL A 664 1.68 -26.08 -19.67
CA VAL A 664 2.96 -26.04 -18.96
C VAL A 664 3.80 -27.30 -19.20
N LEU A 665 3.16 -28.47 -19.20
CA LEU A 665 3.85 -29.72 -19.51
C LEU A 665 4.38 -29.72 -20.95
N SER A 666 3.55 -29.31 -21.91
CA SER A 666 3.94 -29.16 -23.32
C SER A 666 5.08 -28.15 -23.49
N PHE A 667 5.00 -27.02 -22.78
CA PHE A 667 6.03 -25.99 -22.80
C PHE A 667 7.37 -26.53 -22.27
N VAL A 668 7.38 -27.14 -21.09
CA VAL A 668 8.58 -27.72 -20.47
C VAL A 668 9.16 -28.85 -21.32
N ALA A 669 8.32 -29.71 -21.90
CA ALA A 669 8.75 -30.73 -22.85
C ALA A 669 9.50 -30.13 -24.06
N SER A 670 9.03 -28.99 -24.58
CA SER A 670 9.67 -28.30 -25.70
C SER A 670 11.05 -27.72 -25.32
N ILE A 671 11.23 -27.23 -24.09
CA ILE A 671 12.52 -26.74 -23.57
C ILE A 671 13.54 -27.89 -23.53
N PHE A 672 13.13 -29.04 -22.97
CA PHE A 672 14.01 -30.21 -22.89
C PHE A 672 14.38 -30.73 -24.28
N ALA A 673 13.44 -30.76 -25.23
CA ALA A 673 13.71 -31.14 -26.61
C ALA A 673 14.76 -30.23 -27.29
N ARG A 674 14.70 -28.91 -27.05
CA ARG A 674 15.68 -27.94 -27.57
C ARG A 674 17.05 -28.06 -26.91
N GLY A 675 17.10 -28.34 -25.60
CA GLY A 675 18.35 -28.53 -24.86
C GLY A 675 19.17 -29.72 -25.36
N HIS A 676 18.52 -30.74 -25.92
CA HIS A 676 19.19 -31.90 -26.52
C HIS A 676 19.82 -31.62 -27.90
N ALA A 677 19.37 -30.60 -28.63
CA ALA A 677 19.91 -30.25 -29.95
C ALA A 677 21.19 -29.38 -29.88
N LYS A 678 21.56 -28.88 -28.69
CA LYS A 678 22.73 -28.02 -28.46
C LYS A 678 23.93 -28.74 -27.79
N LYS A 679 23.89 -30.07 -27.65
CA LYS A 679 25.02 -30.86 -27.14
C LYS A 679 25.70 -31.66 -28.24
#